data_AF-A0A958UJ12-F1
#
_entry.id   AF-A0A958UJ12-F1
#
_cell.length_a   1.000
_cell.length_b   1.000
_cell.length_c   1.000
_cell.angle_alpha   90.00
_cell.angle_beta   90.00
_cell.angle_gamma   90.00
#
_symmetry.space_group_name_H-M   'P 1'
#
loop_
_entity.id
_entity.type
_entity.pdbx_description
1 polymer ?
#
loop_
_entity_poly.entity_id
_entity_poly.type
_entity_poly.pdbx_seq_one_letter_code
_entity_poly.pdbx_strand_id
1 'polypeptide(L)'
;MKPKHHIIISVVVMAFLALLAYAKKKEVTKSIHWNERALTWDDFPHIDGIPGDYDAMVYSDIQFEGNREDQYLHIYAQMIPHKSGRVVTEAQETEQLLIHEQNHFNITEYFARLFRKEVIAIGKEKLTNEDLQRLGKKYLAKIDAMQDRYDKESKHNTAWNAQRYWELHIAGLLRETAYYANQDLYSYQEFTGGPTPWCRNIYNTLEGEILTSYPENDENSRYGEVYHIIRKQDSTFIDFYKNGKPTNGGYFEAARCIIAFPNATTRETKLFDAEGNPFSNDTEAHTTRTVTDAEGNIIRTYYDENGKQISKEGVFTQKGVWNAAKKSMYSTYFDKEGKPTTRRGAYKELRTMGDNKATQKISYFDRNDNPMRDTYFVSTYAYEVDANLMLASLKKFDVDGNYAIALDGYYTKCEYDERGKQNSEAYFDKHGNKTADVNGIHKYTYTYDLYANCTDLRKFNIKGFPTKGANDAHQLVSLYDTLGRNTFSAAYYPDYILKFSDTKDGATSYEFVGDTISIAKNVDAFGMDAANDSGIAWTKQFLNAKKEVVREEFYGTEGNWAKTEDGVAGYNYKYDERGNQIEIAAFDSLGKPHAWQEDVAITRWEYDKNNNRNKTTYFTVTDELAHAAQGATYNGFVYDDANNLVERTNYDSNMNPCLFDGVFRTSIVLNRFGKDSIVTNYDVKNEIIAGGGILKYTYNPRGILIAESVYNQNNQPVLNDFGVHKTVYNHDSYDRYLGYTYYGKNDERVNSIEGYASMQMELNASGFVLNYTYFDKNKKRVLGPEGFHKMENFYNTMDEVVRTSTYGTDQKLMNNAEGIADYVYRKDTSGRTIRISFYDADSNLTEDSSGIAEYFYTPSLNGLYYLEKQRNAKGEEVAIETETEEATEDAI
;
A
#
# COMPACT_ATOMS: atom_id res chain seq x y z
N MET A 1 22.73 -71.50 48.27
CA MET A 1 21.35 -71.51 48.79
C MET A 1 20.47 -70.67 47.87
N LYS A 2 19.45 -71.28 47.26
CA LYS A 2 18.17 -70.63 46.86
C LYS A 2 17.14 -70.98 47.94
N PRO A 3 16.11 -70.14 48.23
CA PRO A 3 14.80 -70.18 47.55
C PRO A 3 14.24 -68.74 47.28
N LYS A 4 13.37 -68.42 46.31
CA LYS A 4 12.01 -68.86 45.92
C LYS A 4 10.86 -68.49 46.88
N HIS A 5 10.12 -67.44 46.49
CA HIS A 5 8.66 -67.35 46.27
C HIS A 5 7.65 -67.25 47.44
N HIS A 6 6.60 -66.45 47.15
CA HIS A 6 5.19 -66.46 47.64
C HIS A 6 4.89 -65.69 48.94
N ILE A 7 3.79 -64.95 49.16
CA ILE A 7 2.56 -64.57 48.41
C ILE A 7 1.75 -63.68 49.40
N ILE A 8 0.95 -62.73 48.89
CA ILE A 8 -0.18 -62.03 49.57
C ILE A 8 0.17 -61.10 50.75
N ILE A 9 0.17 -59.79 50.49
CA ILE A 9 -0.81 -58.85 51.07
C ILE A 9 -1.27 -57.89 49.96
N SER A 10 -2.09 -58.41 49.04
CA SER A 10 -3.30 -57.69 48.61
C SER A 10 -4.21 -57.69 49.85
N VAL A 11 -4.81 -56.59 50.28
CA VAL A 11 -6.13 -56.17 49.79
C VAL A 11 -6.44 -54.68 50.06
N VAL A 12 -5.60 -53.90 50.76
CA VAL A 12 -5.98 -52.52 51.14
C VAL A 12 -5.39 -51.42 50.23
N VAL A 13 -4.35 -51.70 49.46
CA VAL A 13 -3.74 -50.71 48.53
C VAL A 13 -4.39 -50.72 47.13
N MET A 14 -5.09 -51.81 46.76
CA MET A 14 -5.84 -51.87 45.50
C MET A 14 -7.25 -51.25 45.55
N ALA A 15 -7.76 -50.91 46.75
CA ALA A 15 -9.04 -50.22 46.89
C ALA A 15 -8.91 -48.67 46.86
N PHE A 16 -7.70 -48.14 47.06
CA PHE A 16 -7.43 -46.70 46.91
C PHE A 16 -7.07 -46.31 45.46
N LEU A 17 -6.60 -47.28 44.67
CA LEU A 17 -6.34 -47.12 43.23
C LEU A 17 -7.57 -47.35 42.34
N ALA A 18 -8.71 -47.73 42.91
CA ALA A 18 -9.98 -47.93 42.19
C ALA A 18 -11.09 -46.92 42.57
N LEU A 19 -10.85 -46.02 43.54
CA LEU A 19 -11.80 -44.95 43.94
C LEU A 19 -11.34 -43.53 43.56
N LEU A 20 -10.16 -43.40 42.92
CA LEU A 20 -9.81 -42.22 42.11
C LEU A 20 -10.24 -42.39 40.64
N ALA A 21 -11.06 -43.40 40.35
CA ALA A 21 -11.72 -43.58 39.05
C ALA A 21 -13.07 -42.83 38.93
N TYR A 22 -13.33 -41.83 39.79
CA TYR A 22 -14.53 -40.99 39.66
C TYR A 22 -14.30 -39.53 40.06
N ALA A 23 -13.33 -38.90 39.40
CA ALA A 23 -13.40 -37.49 39.04
C ALA A 23 -12.60 -37.33 37.74
N LYS A 24 -13.29 -37.17 36.61
CA LYS A 24 -12.66 -36.83 35.33
C LYS A 24 -11.96 -35.46 35.47
N LYS A 25 -10.68 -35.43 35.83
CA LYS A 25 -9.78 -34.33 35.46
C LYS A 25 -8.92 -34.82 34.31
N LYS A 26 -9.04 -34.17 33.15
CA LYS A 26 -8.16 -34.38 31.99
C LYS A 26 -6.71 -34.16 32.46
N GLU A 27 -5.88 -35.18 32.41
CA GLU A 27 -4.43 -35.01 32.54
C GLU A 27 -3.93 -34.26 31.31
N VAL A 28 -3.75 -32.95 31.43
CA VAL A 28 -3.07 -32.15 30.39
C VAL A 28 -1.56 -32.34 30.62
N THR A 29 -1.00 -33.42 30.07
CA THR A 29 0.43 -33.77 30.25
C THR A 29 1.24 -33.72 28.95
N LYS A 30 0.59 -33.74 27.79
CA LYS A 30 1.26 -33.68 26.49
C LYS A 30 1.68 -32.24 26.17
N SER A 31 2.94 -32.04 25.78
CA SER A 31 3.42 -30.76 25.25
C SER A 31 2.60 -30.33 24.03
N ILE A 32 2.46 -29.03 23.85
CA ILE A 32 1.73 -28.41 22.74
C ILE A 32 2.74 -27.73 21.83
N HIS A 33 2.81 -28.13 20.56
CA HIS A 33 3.67 -27.44 19.60
C HIS A 33 2.98 -26.15 19.12
N TRP A 34 3.77 -25.12 18.81
CA TRP A 34 3.24 -23.79 18.50
C TRP A 34 2.26 -23.78 17.30
N ASN A 35 2.47 -24.66 16.33
CA ASN A 35 1.64 -24.77 15.13
C ASN A 35 0.36 -25.62 15.31
N GLU A 36 0.11 -26.21 16.49
CA GLU A 36 -1.08 -27.04 16.72
C GLU A 36 -2.35 -26.20 16.89
N ARG A 37 -2.32 -25.23 17.82
CA ARG A 37 -3.41 -24.29 18.13
C ARG A 37 -2.94 -23.20 19.08
N ALA A 38 -3.74 -22.14 19.22
CA ALA A 38 -3.58 -21.18 20.31
C ALA A 38 -3.80 -21.84 21.68
N LEU A 39 -3.12 -21.31 22.69
CA LEU A 39 -3.27 -21.70 24.08
C LEU A 39 -4.66 -21.35 24.58
N THR A 40 -5.21 -22.22 25.41
CA THR A 40 -6.45 -21.98 26.14
C THR A 40 -6.21 -22.16 27.62
N TRP A 41 -7.15 -21.69 28.42
CA TRP A 41 -7.11 -21.82 29.86
C TRP A 41 -6.98 -23.27 30.35
N ASP A 42 -7.51 -24.24 29.59
CA ASP A 42 -7.35 -25.68 29.84
C ASP A 42 -5.88 -26.14 29.84
N ASP A 43 -4.97 -25.38 29.22
CA ASP A 43 -3.55 -25.72 29.11
C ASP A 43 -2.74 -25.36 30.36
N PHE A 44 -3.35 -24.64 31.30
CA PHE A 44 -2.72 -24.15 32.53
C PHE A 44 -3.33 -24.85 33.76
N PRO A 45 -2.68 -25.88 34.31
CA PRO A 45 -3.14 -26.52 35.55
C PRO A 45 -3.24 -25.52 36.71
N HIS A 46 -4.26 -25.70 37.56
CA HIS A 46 -4.31 -24.97 38.83
C HIS A 46 -3.20 -25.47 39.75
N ILE A 47 -2.42 -24.54 40.31
CA ILE A 47 -1.31 -24.80 41.23
C ILE A 47 -1.46 -23.97 42.51
N ASP A 48 -0.80 -24.39 43.59
CA ASP A 48 -0.95 -23.77 44.92
C ASP A 48 -0.31 -22.37 45.02
N GLY A 49 0.60 -22.03 44.10
CA GLY A 49 1.28 -20.73 44.07
C GLY A 49 2.32 -20.63 42.97
N ILE A 50 2.53 -19.42 42.45
CA ILE A 50 3.61 -19.08 41.54
C ILE A 50 4.57 -18.13 42.29
N PRO A 51 5.89 -18.41 42.32
CA PRO A 51 6.85 -17.50 42.93
C PRO A 51 6.81 -16.13 42.24
N GLY A 52 6.45 -15.06 42.97
CA GLY A 52 6.45 -13.68 42.44
C GLY A 52 5.09 -12.97 42.40
N ASP A 53 4.05 -13.52 43.03
CA ASP A 53 2.69 -12.92 43.09
C ASP A 53 2.07 -12.76 41.68
N TYR A 54 2.22 -13.79 40.85
CA TYR A 54 1.71 -13.85 39.48
C TYR A 54 0.43 -14.68 39.38
N ASP A 55 -0.45 -14.28 38.47
CA ASP A 55 -1.75 -14.91 38.23
C ASP A 55 -1.68 -16.18 37.35
N ALA A 56 -0.74 -16.20 36.40
CA ALA A 56 -0.44 -17.33 35.52
C ALA A 56 1.04 -17.33 35.11
N MET A 57 1.51 -18.47 34.58
CA MET A 57 2.85 -18.62 34.03
C MET A 57 2.88 -19.72 32.97
N VAL A 58 3.38 -19.40 31.78
CA VAL A 58 3.71 -20.37 30.72
C VAL A 58 5.17 -20.81 30.82
N TYR A 59 5.39 -22.12 30.66
CA TYR A 59 6.72 -22.66 30.37
C TYR A 59 6.77 -23.09 28.91
N SER A 60 7.65 -22.47 28.12
CA SER A 60 7.92 -22.86 26.74
C SER A 60 9.42 -22.99 26.46
N ASP A 61 9.79 -23.89 25.56
CA ASP A 61 11.17 -24.08 25.12
C ASP A 61 11.26 -24.49 23.64
N ILE A 62 12.50 -24.56 23.13
CA ILE A 62 12.79 -25.07 21.79
C ILE A 62 13.32 -26.50 21.91
N GLN A 63 12.72 -27.42 21.17
CA GLN A 63 13.22 -28.78 20.98
C GLN A 63 13.70 -28.98 19.55
N PHE A 64 14.63 -29.92 19.38
CA PHE A 64 14.99 -30.44 18.08
C PHE A 64 15.14 -31.95 18.12
N GLU A 65 14.66 -32.62 17.08
CA GLU A 65 14.76 -34.06 16.90
C GLU A 65 14.95 -34.35 15.41
N GLY A 66 15.70 -35.38 15.07
CA GLY A 66 15.91 -35.69 13.66
C GLY A 66 16.50 -37.06 13.44
N ASN A 67 16.24 -37.61 12.26
CA ASN A 67 16.86 -38.82 11.77
C ASN A 67 17.34 -38.59 10.33
N ARG A 68 18.63 -38.80 10.09
CA ARG A 68 19.21 -38.67 8.74
C ARG A 68 18.72 -39.75 7.78
N GLU A 69 18.41 -40.94 8.27
CA GLU A 69 17.92 -42.06 7.45
C GLU A 69 16.48 -41.80 6.98
N ASP A 70 15.63 -41.35 7.89
CA ASP A 70 14.21 -41.04 7.62
C ASP A 70 14.00 -39.64 7.01
N GLN A 71 15.09 -38.91 6.74
CA GLN A 71 15.10 -37.59 6.09
C GLN A 71 14.19 -36.55 6.76
N TYR A 72 14.26 -36.44 8.08
CA TYR A 72 13.63 -35.33 8.81
C TYR A 72 14.57 -34.75 9.86
N LEU A 73 14.40 -33.45 10.11
CA LEU A 73 15.02 -32.76 11.23
C LEU A 73 14.07 -31.64 11.64
N HIS A 74 13.37 -31.84 12.75
CA HIS A 74 12.43 -30.87 13.29
C HIS A 74 13.13 -29.95 14.29
N ILE A 75 12.85 -28.65 14.20
CA ILE A 75 13.15 -27.67 15.23
C ILE A 75 11.86 -26.92 15.55
N TYR A 76 11.34 -27.04 16.76
CA TYR A 76 10.01 -26.52 17.10
C TYR A 76 9.96 -25.89 18.49
N ALA A 77 9.13 -24.87 18.63
CA ALA A 77 8.72 -24.33 19.91
C ALA A 77 7.60 -25.19 20.50
N GLN A 78 7.69 -25.51 21.78
CA GLN A 78 6.64 -26.21 22.52
C GLN A 78 6.34 -25.54 23.86
N MET A 79 5.08 -25.64 24.28
CA MET A 79 4.61 -25.30 25.62
C MET A 79 4.46 -26.58 26.44
N ILE A 80 4.86 -26.56 27.72
CA ILE A 80 4.82 -27.72 28.62
C ILE A 80 3.75 -27.48 29.71
N PRO A 81 2.55 -28.09 29.60
CA PRO A 81 1.44 -27.82 30.51
C PRO A 81 1.74 -28.08 31.99
N HIS A 82 2.39 -29.21 32.31
CA HIS A 82 2.67 -29.59 33.70
C HIS A 82 3.77 -28.74 34.39
N LYS A 83 4.47 -27.88 33.64
CA LYS A 83 5.41 -26.87 34.16
C LYS A 83 4.82 -25.46 34.13
N SER A 84 3.69 -25.31 33.46
CA SER A 84 2.91 -24.08 33.41
C SER A 84 1.85 -24.14 34.51
N GLY A 85 1.20 -23.03 34.82
CA GLY A 85 0.09 -23.06 35.76
C GLY A 85 -0.57 -21.72 35.98
N ARG A 86 -1.70 -21.77 36.68
CA ARG A 86 -2.48 -20.62 37.10
C ARG A 86 -2.88 -20.72 38.56
N VAL A 87 -2.98 -19.58 39.23
CA VAL A 87 -3.45 -19.48 40.63
C VAL A 87 -4.78 -18.73 40.73
N VAL A 88 -5.20 -18.09 39.64
CA VAL A 88 -6.46 -17.36 39.53
C VAL A 88 -7.68 -18.28 39.55
N THR A 89 -8.79 -17.75 40.06
CA THR A 89 -10.11 -18.37 39.95
C THR A 89 -10.69 -18.19 38.54
N GLU A 90 -11.68 -19.01 38.15
CA GLU A 90 -12.36 -18.88 36.85
C GLU A 90 -12.91 -17.46 36.58
N ALA A 91 -13.28 -16.70 37.63
CA ALA A 91 -13.77 -15.32 37.49
C ALA A 91 -12.65 -14.29 37.20
N GLN A 92 -11.39 -14.67 37.37
CA GLN A 92 -10.20 -13.84 37.15
C GLN A 92 -9.43 -14.26 35.88
N GLU A 93 -9.88 -15.33 35.21
CA GLU A 93 -9.37 -15.79 33.91
C GLU A 93 -9.81 -14.81 32.80
N THR A 94 -9.04 -13.75 32.60
CA THR A 94 -9.30 -12.76 31.54
C THR A 94 -8.65 -13.14 30.21
N GLU A 95 -9.23 -12.68 29.11
CA GLU A 95 -8.65 -12.86 27.77
C GLU A 95 -7.27 -12.17 27.64
N GLN A 96 -7.12 -10.99 28.23
CA GLN A 96 -5.86 -10.23 28.20
C GLN A 96 -4.71 -10.95 28.92
N LEU A 97 -4.99 -11.61 30.04
CA LEU A 97 -3.98 -12.44 30.73
C LEU A 97 -3.60 -13.67 29.88
N LEU A 98 -4.56 -14.32 29.22
CA LEU A 98 -4.25 -15.45 28.33
C LEU A 98 -3.43 -15.00 27.10
N ILE A 99 -3.75 -13.84 26.53
CA ILE A 99 -2.96 -13.24 25.44
C ILE A 99 -1.53 -12.94 25.90
N HIS A 100 -1.33 -12.50 27.15
CA HIS A 100 0.00 -12.30 27.72
C HIS A 100 0.82 -13.59 27.69
N GLU A 101 0.27 -14.69 28.20
CA GLU A 101 0.92 -16.00 28.20
C GLU A 101 1.13 -16.57 26.78
N GLN A 102 0.18 -16.35 25.87
CA GLN A 102 0.35 -16.72 24.46
C GLN A 102 1.54 -15.99 23.81
N ASN A 103 1.80 -14.74 24.19
CA ASN A 103 2.89 -13.97 23.61
C ASN A 103 4.27 -14.40 24.11
N HIS A 104 4.40 -14.91 25.33
CA HIS A 104 5.58 -15.64 25.77
C HIS A 104 5.86 -16.86 24.87
N PHE A 105 4.83 -17.63 24.54
CA PHE A 105 4.98 -18.76 23.61
C PHE A 105 5.33 -18.31 22.17
N ASN A 106 4.77 -17.18 21.72
CA ASN A 106 5.10 -16.58 20.41
C ASN A 106 6.55 -16.09 20.34
N ILE A 107 7.11 -15.54 21.43
CA ILE A 107 8.53 -15.18 21.53
C ILE A 107 9.41 -16.43 21.30
N THR A 108 9.05 -17.55 21.93
CA THR A 108 9.76 -18.83 21.74
C THR A 108 9.72 -19.29 20.30
N GLU A 109 8.58 -19.21 19.61
CA GLU A 109 8.49 -19.54 18.18
C GLU A 109 9.32 -18.60 17.30
N TYR A 110 9.31 -17.29 17.58
CA TYR A 110 10.15 -16.35 16.82
C TYR A 110 11.63 -16.76 16.87
N PHE A 111 12.15 -17.11 18.05
CA PHE A 111 13.52 -17.58 18.17
C PHE A 111 13.74 -18.99 17.61
N ALA A 112 12.73 -19.86 17.62
CA ALA A 112 12.77 -21.14 16.91
C ALA A 112 12.94 -20.93 15.40
N ARG A 113 12.25 -19.96 14.80
CA ARG A 113 12.41 -19.59 13.38
C ARG A 113 13.81 -19.07 13.07
N LEU A 114 14.36 -18.22 13.93
CA LEU A 114 15.75 -17.74 13.76
C LEU A 114 16.77 -18.87 13.93
N PHE A 115 16.50 -19.85 14.80
CA PHE A 115 17.30 -21.07 14.90
C PHE A 115 17.25 -21.86 13.59
N ARG A 116 16.05 -22.14 13.05
CA ARG A 116 15.89 -22.80 11.74
C ARG A 116 16.66 -22.07 10.65
N LYS A 117 16.53 -20.75 10.55
CA LYS A 117 17.25 -19.90 9.58
C LYS A 117 18.76 -20.13 9.61
N GLU A 118 19.38 -20.10 10.78
CA GLU A 118 20.84 -20.33 10.89
C GLU A 118 21.23 -21.76 10.54
N VAL A 119 20.41 -22.76 10.87
CA VAL A 119 20.69 -24.16 10.53
C VAL A 119 20.55 -24.42 9.03
N ILE A 120 19.53 -23.85 8.41
CA ILE A 120 19.31 -23.92 6.95
C ILE A 120 20.52 -23.35 6.21
N ALA A 121 21.03 -22.20 6.62
CA ALA A 121 22.20 -21.57 6.02
C ALA A 121 23.51 -22.37 6.17
N ILE A 122 23.63 -23.23 7.20
CA ILE A 122 24.78 -24.16 7.33
C ILE A 122 24.68 -25.26 6.25
N GLY A 123 23.47 -25.72 5.95
CA GLY A 123 23.17 -26.76 4.98
C GLY A 123 23.37 -28.18 5.53
N LYS A 124 22.58 -29.12 5.02
CA LYS A 124 22.51 -30.52 5.47
C LYS A 124 23.88 -31.20 5.57
N GLU A 125 24.72 -31.04 4.56
CA GLU A 125 26.02 -31.73 4.47
C GLU A 125 27.04 -31.25 5.50
N LYS A 126 26.95 -30.00 5.95
CA LYS A 126 27.91 -29.40 6.90
C LYS A 126 27.41 -29.40 8.34
N LEU A 127 26.13 -29.62 8.56
CA LEU A 127 25.51 -29.51 9.88
C LEU A 127 26.02 -30.59 10.85
N THR A 128 26.43 -30.16 12.05
CA THR A 128 26.87 -31.05 13.14
C THR A 128 25.95 -30.96 14.37
N ASN A 129 26.02 -31.96 15.26
CA ASN A 129 25.30 -31.92 16.53
C ASN A 129 25.81 -30.81 17.46
N GLU A 130 27.10 -30.46 17.38
CA GLU A 130 27.68 -29.36 18.15
C GLU A 130 27.09 -28.02 17.73
N ASP A 131 26.84 -27.83 16.43
CA ASP A 131 26.14 -26.64 15.93
C ASP A 131 24.72 -26.53 16.49
N LEU A 132 23.96 -27.63 16.47
CA LEU A 132 22.59 -27.65 17.02
C LEU A 132 22.58 -27.31 18.53
N GLN A 133 23.48 -27.91 19.32
CA GLN A 133 23.58 -27.61 20.75
C GLN A 133 24.00 -26.17 21.01
N ARG A 134 24.99 -25.66 20.28
CA ARG A 134 25.48 -24.29 20.39
C ARG A 134 24.40 -23.27 20.04
N LEU A 135 23.68 -23.50 18.93
CA LEU A 135 22.59 -22.63 18.49
C LEU A 135 21.38 -22.72 19.43
N GLY A 136 21.01 -23.91 19.89
CA GLY A 136 19.96 -24.09 20.89
C GLY A 136 20.25 -23.29 22.16
N LYS A 137 21.46 -23.40 22.72
CA LYS A 137 21.88 -22.60 23.89
C LYS A 137 21.83 -21.08 23.62
N LYS A 138 22.28 -20.66 22.44
CA LYS A 138 22.23 -19.25 22.01
C LYS A 138 20.80 -18.72 21.99
N TYR A 139 19.86 -19.49 21.45
CA TYR A 139 18.48 -19.06 21.27
C TYR A 139 17.64 -19.14 22.55
N LEU A 140 17.87 -20.13 23.42
CA LEU A 140 17.29 -20.16 24.76
C LEU A 140 17.66 -18.90 25.56
N ALA A 141 18.94 -18.50 25.55
CA ALA A 141 19.37 -17.27 26.24
C ALA A 141 18.73 -15.99 25.67
N LYS A 142 18.37 -15.98 24.37
CA LYS A 142 17.67 -14.85 23.75
C LYS A 142 16.18 -14.83 24.09
N ILE A 143 15.56 -16.02 24.19
CA ILE A 143 14.18 -16.17 24.65
C ILE A 143 14.06 -15.59 26.06
N ASP A 144 14.90 -16.05 26.99
CA ASP A 144 14.91 -15.57 28.38
C ASP A 144 15.02 -14.03 28.44
N ALA A 145 15.99 -13.46 27.71
CA ALA A 145 16.21 -12.02 27.69
C ALA A 145 15.02 -11.20 27.12
N MET A 146 14.29 -11.74 26.15
CA MET A 146 13.14 -11.05 25.56
C MET A 146 11.87 -11.22 26.40
N GLN A 147 11.64 -12.41 26.97
CA GLN A 147 10.53 -12.65 27.90
C GLN A 147 10.67 -11.76 29.16
N ASP A 148 11.86 -11.68 29.75
CA ASP A 148 12.15 -10.79 30.89
C ASP A 148 11.84 -9.33 30.58
N ARG A 149 12.19 -8.90 29.35
CA ARG A 149 11.93 -7.53 28.90
C ARG A 149 10.43 -7.29 28.68
N TYR A 150 9.74 -8.25 28.07
CA TYR A 150 8.31 -8.19 27.83
C TYR A 150 7.55 -8.06 29.15
N ASP A 151 7.81 -8.94 30.12
CA ASP A 151 7.20 -8.91 31.45
C ASP A 151 7.46 -7.59 32.19
N LYS A 152 8.70 -7.09 32.14
CA LYS A 152 9.07 -5.83 32.79
C LYS A 152 8.36 -4.62 32.19
N GLU A 153 8.26 -4.55 30.87
CA GLU A 153 7.66 -3.41 30.17
C GLU A 153 6.13 -3.46 30.22
N SER A 154 5.52 -4.64 30.08
CA SER A 154 4.08 -4.83 30.23
C SER A 154 3.61 -4.88 31.68
N LYS A 155 4.55 -4.89 32.64
CA LYS A 155 4.29 -5.09 34.08
C LYS A 155 3.43 -6.32 34.32
N HIS A 156 3.78 -7.44 33.69
CA HIS A 156 3.04 -8.70 33.74
C HIS A 156 1.54 -8.47 33.43
N ASN A 157 1.24 -7.98 32.23
CA ASN A 157 -0.08 -7.58 31.72
C ASN A 157 -0.74 -6.30 32.27
N THR A 158 -0.29 -5.79 33.42
CA THR A 158 -1.02 -4.68 34.07
C THR A 158 -0.85 -3.35 33.35
N ALA A 159 0.16 -3.19 32.49
CA ALA A 159 0.35 -2.03 31.63
C ALA A 159 -0.14 -2.33 30.20
N TRP A 160 -1.46 -2.16 29.97
CA TRP A 160 -2.16 -2.61 28.77
C TRP A 160 -1.61 -2.02 27.46
N ASN A 161 -1.24 -0.73 27.45
CA ASN A 161 -0.62 -0.09 26.28
C ASN A 161 0.72 -0.74 25.91
N ALA A 162 1.54 -1.05 26.92
CA ALA A 162 2.83 -1.67 26.69
C ALA A 162 2.64 -3.12 26.25
N GLN A 163 1.71 -3.86 26.86
CA GLN A 163 1.34 -5.20 26.38
C GLN A 163 0.90 -5.15 24.91
N ARG A 164 0.00 -4.23 24.54
CA ARG A 164 -0.50 -4.15 23.16
C ARG A 164 0.58 -3.81 22.15
N TYR A 165 1.50 -2.91 22.49
CA TYR A 165 2.70 -2.67 21.70
C TYR A 165 3.47 -3.98 21.45
N TRP A 166 3.71 -4.77 22.51
CA TRP A 166 4.43 -6.03 22.43
C TRP A 166 3.69 -7.08 21.61
N GLU A 167 2.37 -7.20 21.74
CA GLU A 167 1.55 -8.10 20.91
C GLU A 167 1.75 -7.81 19.42
N LEU A 168 1.65 -6.54 19.01
CA LEU A 168 1.82 -6.12 17.61
C LEU A 168 3.26 -6.25 17.15
N HIS A 169 4.22 -5.97 18.03
CA HIS A 169 5.65 -6.13 17.78
C HIS A 169 6.00 -7.61 17.52
N ILE A 170 5.61 -8.51 18.41
CA ILE A 170 5.84 -9.96 18.29
C ILE A 170 5.13 -10.51 17.05
N ALA A 171 3.89 -10.08 16.78
CA ALA A 171 3.19 -10.44 15.54
C ALA A 171 3.96 -10.00 14.29
N GLY A 172 4.55 -8.79 14.30
CA GLY A 172 5.44 -8.31 13.25
C GLY A 172 6.68 -9.18 13.06
N LEU A 173 7.34 -9.56 14.15
CA LEU A 173 8.52 -10.45 14.13
C LEU A 173 8.19 -11.84 13.59
N LEU A 174 7.02 -12.39 13.92
CA LEU A 174 6.53 -13.65 13.35
C LEU A 174 6.24 -13.52 11.84
N ARG A 175 5.65 -12.41 11.39
CA ARG A 175 5.47 -12.15 9.95
C ARG A 175 6.82 -12.07 9.22
N GLU A 176 7.77 -11.33 9.78
CA GLU A 176 9.13 -11.14 9.22
C GLU A 176 9.89 -12.48 9.07
N THR A 177 9.54 -13.48 9.87
CA THR A 177 10.16 -14.81 9.86
C THR A 177 9.25 -15.91 9.31
N ALA A 178 8.15 -15.55 8.64
CA ALA A 178 7.12 -16.48 8.17
C ALA A 178 7.64 -17.56 7.21
N TYR A 179 8.69 -17.26 6.43
CA TYR A 179 9.33 -18.25 5.57
C TYR A 179 9.80 -19.47 6.37
N TYR A 180 10.30 -19.26 7.59
CA TYR A 180 10.86 -20.30 8.44
C TYR A 180 9.82 -20.97 9.33
N ALA A 181 8.52 -20.81 9.10
CA ALA A 181 7.47 -21.36 9.97
C ALA A 181 7.37 -22.90 9.95
N ASN A 182 7.76 -23.56 8.85
CA ASN A 182 7.76 -25.02 8.79
C ASN A 182 8.87 -25.57 9.70
N GLN A 183 8.49 -26.48 10.59
CA GLN A 183 9.38 -27.04 11.62
C GLN A 183 10.36 -28.05 11.05
N ASP A 184 10.07 -28.69 9.91
CA ASP A 184 10.97 -29.64 9.25
C ASP A 184 11.94 -28.96 8.30
N LEU A 185 13.23 -29.09 8.59
CA LEU A 185 14.29 -28.49 7.80
C LEU A 185 14.41 -29.12 6.40
N TYR A 186 13.96 -30.36 6.22
CA TYR A 186 13.94 -31.00 4.89
C TYR A 186 12.93 -30.37 3.92
N SER A 187 11.97 -29.60 4.44
CA SER A 187 11.05 -28.82 3.62
C SER A 187 11.70 -27.59 2.95
N TYR A 188 12.98 -27.31 3.18
CA TYR A 188 13.69 -26.16 2.57
C TYR A 188 14.73 -26.62 1.56
N GLN A 189 14.57 -26.21 0.29
CA GLN A 189 15.53 -26.53 -0.78
C GLN A 189 16.94 -26.00 -0.48
N GLU A 190 17.05 -24.87 0.22
CA GLU A 190 18.33 -24.31 0.65
C GLU A 190 19.08 -25.23 1.63
N PHE A 191 18.34 -25.95 2.50
CA PHE A 191 18.93 -26.86 3.47
C PHE A 191 19.39 -28.17 2.83
N THR A 192 18.52 -28.80 2.04
CA THR A 192 18.79 -30.11 1.42
C THR A 192 19.79 -30.01 0.28
N GLY A 193 19.71 -28.93 -0.51
CA GLY A 193 20.50 -28.76 -1.73
C GLY A 193 20.11 -29.73 -2.85
N GLY A 194 20.87 -29.71 -3.94
CA GLY A 194 20.66 -30.58 -5.10
C GLY A 194 19.89 -29.94 -6.26
N PRO A 195 19.80 -30.64 -7.41
CA PRO A 195 19.13 -30.14 -8.59
C PRO A 195 17.60 -30.18 -8.43
N THR A 196 16.92 -29.15 -8.94
CA THR A 196 15.46 -29.04 -8.97
C THR A 196 15.02 -28.36 -10.26
N PRO A 197 13.85 -28.72 -10.84
CA PRO A 197 13.26 -27.98 -11.94
C PRO A 197 12.56 -26.69 -11.49
N TRP A 198 12.36 -26.48 -10.18
CA TRP A 198 11.63 -25.34 -9.63
C TRP A 198 12.55 -24.19 -9.24
N CYS A 199 12.11 -22.97 -9.52
CA CYS A 199 12.81 -21.75 -9.10
C CYS A 199 11.85 -20.57 -8.94
N ARG A 200 12.18 -19.59 -8.08
CA ARG A 200 11.34 -18.40 -7.86
C ARG A 200 11.61 -17.28 -8.86
N ASN A 201 12.79 -17.26 -9.46
CA ASN A 201 13.18 -16.22 -10.40
C ASN A 201 13.85 -16.79 -11.65
N ILE A 202 13.50 -16.18 -12.79
CA ILE A 202 14.14 -16.45 -14.08
C ILE A 202 14.56 -15.14 -14.74
N TYR A 203 15.59 -15.22 -15.58
CA TYR A 203 16.01 -14.12 -16.43
C TYR A 203 16.25 -14.63 -17.85
N ASN A 204 15.57 -14.04 -18.83
CA ASN A 204 15.74 -14.36 -20.25
C ASN A 204 16.80 -13.43 -20.86
N THR A 205 17.95 -13.99 -21.21
CA THR A 205 19.04 -13.25 -21.86
C THR A 205 18.67 -12.82 -23.27
N LEU A 206 19.43 -11.90 -23.86
CA LEU A 206 19.20 -11.43 -25.23
C LEU A 206 19.30 -12.59 -26.24
N GLU A 207 20.21 -13.52 -25.98
CA GLU A 207 20.44 -14.74 -26.76
C GLU A 207 19.36 -15.81 -26.55
N GLY A 208 18.53 -15.71 -25.50
CA GLY A 208 17.41 -16.62 -25.24
C GLY A 208 17.74 -17.77 -24.28
N GLU A 209 18.88 -17.69 -23.60
CA GLU A 209 19.20 -18.54 -22.47
C GLU A 209 18.39 -18.12 -21.24
N ILE A 210 17.81 -19.11 -20.55
CA ILE A 210 17.09 -18.94 -19.29
C ILE A 210 18.02 -19.21 -18.12
N LEU A 211 18.38 -18.13 -17.43
CA LEU A 211 19.05 -18.18 -16.15
C LEU A 211 18.01 -18.29 -15.03
N THR A 212 18.34 -18.97 -13.93
CA THR A 212 17.42 -19.24 -12.82
C THR A 212 18.09 -18.97 -11.48
N SER A 213 17.34 -18.48 -10.50
CA SER A 213 17.78 -18.31 -9.12
C SER A 213 16.67 -18.63 -8.13
N TYR A 214 17.01 -18.74 -6.84
CA TYR A 214 16.10 -19.19 -5.77
C TYR A 214 15.48 -20.56 -6.08
N PRO A 215 16.29 -21.64 -6.09
CA PRO A 215 15.79 -22.98 -6.33
C PRO A 215 14.77 -23.38 -5.26
N GLU A 216 13.76 -24.14 -5.64
CA GLU A 216 12.67 -24.54 -4.76
C GLU A 216 12.40 -26.04 -4.85
N ASN A 217 11.71 -26.62 -3.87
CA ASN A 217 11.29 -28.02 -3.90
C ASN A 217 9.81 -28.18 -4.30
N ASP A 218 9.40 -29.43 -4.54
CA ASP A 218 8.02 -29.76 -4.92
C ASP A 218 7.01 -29.31 -3.85
N GLU A 219 7.34 -29.45 -2.57
CA GLU A 219 6.44 -29.11 -1.46
C GLU A 219 6.10 -27.62 -1.44
N ASN A 220 7.08 -26.74 -1.61
CA ASN A 220 6.91 -25.29 -1.53
C ASN A 220 6.52 -24.65 -2.87
N SER A 221 6.62 -25.39 -3.98
CA SER A 221 6.17 -24.94 -5.31
C SER A 221 4.68 -24.55 -5.35
N ARG A 222 3.88 -25.02 -4.39
CA ARG A 222 2.46 -24.68 -4.27
C ARG A 222 2.16 -23.28 -3.70
N TYR A 223 3.16 -22.59 -3.16
CA TYR A 223 2.96 -21.28 -2.53
C TYR A 223 3.56 -20.18 -3.39
N GLY A 224 2.92 -19.01 -3.47
CA GLY A 224 3.46 -17.83 -4.13
C GLY A 224 3.73 -18.04 -5.62
N GLU A 225 4.65 -17.24 -6.14
CA GLU A 225 5.06 -17.30 -7.55
C GLU A 225 6.27 -18.24 -7.71
N VAL A 226 6.19 -19.15 -8.67
CA VAL A 226 7.26 -20.11 -8.96
C VAL A 226 7.24 -20.51 -10.44
N TYR A 227 8.40 -20.90 -10.95
CA TYR A 227 8.58 -21.43 -12.29
C TYR A 227 9.00 -22.89 -12.23
N HIS A 228 8.45 -23.70 -13.13
CA HIS A 228 8.93 -25.04 -13.42
C HIS A 228 9.63 -25.05 -14.78
N ILE A 229 10.90 -25.45 -14.82
CA ILE A 229 11.76 -25.36 -16.00
C ILE A 229 12.18 -26.74 -16.47
N ILE A 230 11.80 -27.10 -17.70
CA ILE A 230 12.25 -28.33 -18.37
C ILE A 230 13.11 -27.95 -19.58
N ARG A 231 14.38 -28.33 -19.54
CA ARG A 231 15.33 -28.11 -20.64
C ARG A 231 15.45 -29.39 -21.48
N LYS A 232 15.20 -29.27 -22.79
CA LYS A 232 15.40 -30.31 -23.80
C LYS A 232 16.50 -29.88 -24.78
N GLN A 233 16.85 -30.76 -25.71
CA GLN A 233 17.91 -30.50 -26.68
C GLN A 233 17.62 -29.32 -27.61
N ASP A 234 16.36 -29.12 -28.00
CA ASP A 234 15.90 -28.13 -28.98
C ASP A 234 14.92 -27.10 -28.41
N SER A 235 14.59 -27.20 -27.12
CA SER A 235 13.52 -26.41 -26.51
C SER A 235 13.66 -26.29 -24.99
N THR A 236 13.15 -25.20 -24.43
CA THR A 236 12.98 -25.00 -22.99
C THR A 236 11.52 -24.68 -22.70
N PHE A 237 10.92 -25.44 -21.80
CA PHE A 237 9.56 -25.23 -21.30
C PHE A 237 9.65 -24.50 -19.96
N ILE A 238 8.84 -23.46 -19.83
CA ILE A 238 8.80 -22.56 -18.69
C ILE A 238 7.34 -22.43 -18.29
N ASP A 239 6.97 -23.06 -17.19
CA ASP A 239 5.61 -22.99 -16.65
C ASP A 239 5.61 -22.07 -15.45
N PHE A 240 4.71 -21.10 -15.43
CA PHE A 240 4.54 -20.16 -14.32
C PHE A 240 3.30 -20.54 -13.51
N TYR A 241 3.51 -20.68 -12.20
CA TYR A 241 2.46 -20.98 -11.25
C TYR A 241 2.36 -19.85 -10.24
N LYS A 242 1.12 -19.53 -9.85
CA LYS A 242 0.82 -18.72 -8.68
C LYS A 242 -0.06 -19.54 -7.74
N ASN A 243 0.40 -19.75 -6.52
CA ASN A 243 -0.31 -20.52 -5.49
C ASN A 243 -0.73 -21.92 -5.98
N GLY A 244 0.18 -22.61 -6.68
CA GLY A 244 -0.01 -23.97 -7.19
C GLY A 244 -0.90 -24.08 -8.43
N LYS A 245 -1.37 -22.96 -8.99
CA LYS A 245 -2.21 -22.93 -10.20
C LYS A 245 -1.45 -22.28 -11.36
N PRO A 246 -1.51 -22.84 -12.58
CA PRO A 246 -1.08 -22.13 -13.78
C PRO A 246 -1.82 -20.78 -13.87
N THR A 247 -1.11 -19.70 -14.16
CA THR A 247 -1.68 -18.35 -14.17
C THR A 247 -0.92 -17.50 -15.17
N ASN A 248 -1.57 -16.59 -15.89
CA ASN A 248 -0.85 -15.63 -16.72
C ASN A 248 -0.14 -14.61 -15.83
N GLY A 249 1.20 -14.57 -15.91
CA GLY A 249 2.01 -13.71 -15.06
C GLY A 249 3.51 -14.02 -15.17
N GLY A 250 4.27 -13.56 -14.18
CA GLY A 250 5.72 -13.75 -14.16
C GLY A 250 6.44 -13.01 -15.29
N TYR A 251 7.66 -13.44 -15.59
CA TYR A 251 8.57 -12.78 -16.53
C TYR A 251 8.00 -12.65 -17.95
N PHE A 252 7.22 -13.64 -18.40
CA PHE A 252 6.63 -13.68 -19.74
C PHE A 252 5.17 -13.23 -19.77
N GLU A 253 4.58 -12.86 -18.63
CA GLU A 253 3.16 -12.52 -18.48
C GLU A 253 2.23 -13.60 -19.07
N ALA A 254 2.61 -14.87 -18.95
CA ALA A 254 1.91 -16.02 -19.54
C ALA A 254 2.08 -17.25 -18.65
N ALA A 255 1.08 -18.13 -18.61
CA ALA A 255 1.15 -19.34 -17.78
C ALA A 255 2.17 -20.34 -18.30
N ARG A 256 2.40 -20.39 -19.61
CA ARG A 256 3.46 -21.20 -20.21
C ARG A 256 4.17 -20.45 -21.32
N CYS A 257 5.50 -20.53 -21.29
CA CYS A 257 6.39 -20.09 -22.34
C CYS A 257 7.23 -21.26 -22.84
N ILE A 258 7.31 -21.44 -24.16
CA ILE A 258 8.21 -22.39 -24.81
C ILE A 258 9.22 -21.61 -25.65
N ILE A 259 10.50 -21.78 -25.34
CA ILE A 259 11.59 -21.26 -26.18
C ILE A 259 12.13 -22.41 -27.01
N ALA A 260 11.86 -22.40 -28.31
CA ALA A 260 12.30 -23.42 -29.26
C ALA A 260 13.44 -22.89 -30.14
N PHE A 261 14.32 -23.79 -30.57
CA PHE A 261 15.44 -23.53 -31.47
C PHE A 261 15.31 -24.38 -32.73
N PRO A 262 14.42 -24.03 -33.69
CA PRO A 262 14.19 -24.83 -34.90
C PRO A 262 15.45 -25.10 -35.74
N ASN A 263 16.42 -24.21 -35.66
CA ASN A 263 17.74 -24.34 -36.28
C ASN A 263 18.73 -23.40 -35.57
N ALA A 264 20.01 -23.47 -35.96
CA ALA A 264 21.10 -22.73 -35.30
C ALA A 264 20.94 -21.19 -35.32
N THR A 265 20.17 -20.65 -36.27
CA THR A 265 20.00 -19.20 -36.46
C THR A 265 18.63 -18.70 -36.02
N THR A 266 17.69 -19.58 -35.65
CA THR A 266 16.29 -19.21 -35.38
C THR A 266 15.89 -19.61 -33.97
N ARG A 267 15.30 -18.66 -33.25
CA ARG A 267 14.65 -18.86 -31.96
C ARG A 267 13.17 -18.49 -32.07
N GLU A 268 12.29 -19.30 -31.52
CA GLU A 268 10.86 -18.99 -31.37
C GLU A 268 10.46 -19.03 -29.91
N THR A 269 9.91 -17.94 -29.40
CA THR A 269 9.24 -17.88 -28.09
C THR A 269 7.74 -18.03 -28.32
N LYS A 270 7.11 -19.01 -27.67
CA LYS A 270 5.68 -19.31 -27.80
C LYS A 270 4.96 -19.18 -26.47
N LEU A 271 3.88 -18.39 -26.44
CA LEU A 271 3.12 -18.10 -25.22
C LEU A 271 1.76 -18.80 -25.21
N PHE A 272 1.38 -19.30 -24.05
CA PHE A 272 0.12 -19.98 -23.80
C PHE A 272 -0.54 -19.48 -22.52
N ASP A 273 -1.87 -19.41 -22.51
CA ASP A 273 -2.66 -19.05 -21.34
C ASP A 273 -2.73 -20.20 -20.31
N ALA A 274 -3.44 -19.98 -19.20
CA ALA A 274 -3.59 -20.97 -18.14
C ALA A 274 -4.34 -22.23 -18.57
N GLU A 275 -5.20 -22.12 -19.58
CA GLU A 275 -5.95 -23.21 -20.21
C GLU A 275 -5.12 -23.94 -21.28
N GLY A 276 -3.95 -23.41 -21.65
CA GLY A 276 -3.04 -23.97 -22.64
C GLY A 276 -3.34 -23.57 -24.08
N ASN A 277 -4.18 -22.56 -24.30
CA ASN A 277 -4.45 -22.00 -25.62
C ASN A 277 -3.34 -21.02 -26.04
N PRO A 278 -3.11 -20.83 -27.34
CA PRO A 278 -2.26 -19.76 -27.86
C PRO A 278 -2.64 -18.39 -27.28
N PHE A 279 -1.67 -17.69 -26.68
CA PHE A 279 -1.91 -16.45 -25.96
C PHE A 279 -0.98 -15.34 -26.43
N SER A 280 -1.45 -14.10 -26.33
CA SER A 280 -0.72 -12.88 -26.70
C SER A 280 -0.92 -11.86 -25.58
N ASN A 281 0.17 -11.31 -25.03
CA ASN A 281 0.11 -10.20 -24.07
C ASN A 281 0.38 -8.85 -24.77
N ASP A 282 0.54 -7.78 -23.98
CA ASP A 282 0.73 -6.43 -24.50
C ASP A 282 2.06 -6.24 -25.25
N THR A 283 3.10 -6.97 -24.87
CA THR A 283 4.48 -6.77 -25.35
C THR A 283 4.97 -7.86 -26.31
N GLU A 284 4.35 -9.03 -26.29
CA GLU A 284 4.72 -10.23 -27.03
C GLU A 284 3.52 -10.86 -27.73
N ALA A 285 3.79 -11.49 -28.89
CA ALA A 285 2.79 -12.25 -29.64
C ALA A 285 2.77 -13.71 -29.21
N HIS A 286 1.79 -14.46 -29.71
CA HIS A 286 1.75 -15.90 -29.50
C HIS A 286 3.05 -16.54 -29.95
N THR A 287 3.54 -16.23 -31.14
CA THR A 287 4.89 -16.60 -31.57
C THR A 287 5.71 -15.35 -31.84
N THR A 288 6.79 -15.20 -31.09
CA THR A 288 7.85 -14.22 -31.37
C THR A 288 9.05 -14.97 -31.95
N ARG A 289 9.37 -14.70 -33.21
CA ARG A 289 10.54 -15.29 -33.89
C ARG A 289 11.70 -14.30 -33.89
N THR A 290 12.89 -14.78 -33.54
CA THR A 290 14.15 -14.05 -33.66
C THR A 290 15.07 -14.84 -34.59
N VAL A 291 15.52 -14.22 -35.68
CA VAL A 291 16.52 -14.78 -36.59
C VAL A 291 17.83 -14.02 -36.40
N THR A 292 18.92 -14.75 -36.17
CA THR A 292 20.25 -14.19 -35.91
C THR A 292 21.20 -14.55 -37.05
N ASP A 293 21.93 -13.57 -37.58
CA ASP A 293 22.96 -13.79 -38.59
C ASP A 293 24.33 -14.17 -37.99
N ALA A 294 25.35 -14.38 -38.84
CA ALA A 294 26.68 -14.80 -38.40
C ALA A 294 27.41 -13.72 -37.58
N GLU A 295 27.07 -12.46 -37.79
CA GLU A 295 27.59 -11.30 -37.06
C GLU A 295 26.86 -11.07 -35.73
N GLY A 296 25.76 -11.77 -35.48
CA GLY A 296 24.93 -11.67 -34.28
C GLY A 296 23.80 -10.65 -34.38
N ASN A 297 23.59 -10.03 -35.54
CA ASN A 297 22.46 -9.13 -35.77
C ASN A 297 21.16 -9.92 -35.77
N ILE A 298 20.09 -9.29 -35.31
CA ILE A 298 18.78 -9.94 -35.16
C ILE A 298 17.71 -9.29 -36.02
N ILE A 299 16.80 -10.12 -36.52
CA ILE A 299 15.48 -9.71 -36.98
C ILE A 299 14.45 -10.40 -36.09
N ARG A 300 13.64 -9.60 -35.41
CA ARG A 300 12.54 -10.08 -34.56
C ARG A 300 11.19 -9.74 -35.20
N THR A 301 10.33 -10.74 -35.32
CA THR A 301 8.98 -10.64 -35.91
C THR A 301 7.94 -11.32 -35.02
N TYR A 302 6.69 -10.83 -35.12
CA TYR A 302 5.58 -11.22 -34.26
C TYR A 302 4.47 -11.89 -35.07
N TYR A 303 3.95 -13.01 -34.59
CA TYR A 303 2.93 -13.80 -35.27
C TYR A 303 1.79 -14.20 -34.33
N ASP A 304 0.57 -14.20 -34.86
CA ASP A 304 -0.60 -14.78 -34.21
C ASP A 304 -0.55 -16.33 -34.21
N GLU A 305 -1.57 -16.95 -33.64
CA GLU A 305 -1.72 -18.41 -33.54
C GLU A 305 -1.79 -19.13 -34.89
N ASN A 306 -2.13 -18.41 -35.97
CA ASN A 306 -2.23 -18.93 -37.33
C ASN A 306 -0.95 -18.68 -38.14
N GLY A 307 0.09 -18.11 -37.52
CA GLY A 307 1.34 -17.77 -38.18
C GLY A 307 1.26 -16.54 -39.09
N LYS A 308 0.19 -15.74 -38.99
CA LYS A 308 0.09 -14.46 -39.69
C LYS A 308 0.82 -13.39 -38.89
N GLN A 309 1.59 -12.56 -39.59
CA GLN A 309 2.35 -11.48 -38.96
C GLN A 309 1.42 -10.40 -38.39
N ILE A 310 1.69 -9.98 -37.16
CA ILE A 310 0.96 -8.93 -36.45
C ILE A 310 1.92 -7.88 -35.87
N SER A 311 1.38 -6.78 -35.33
CA SER A 311 2.15 -5.82 -34.55
C SER A 311 2.07 -6.07 -33.05
N LYS A 312 3.14 -5.72 -32.33
CA LYS A 312 3.14 -5.51 -30.88
C LYS A 312 3.62 -4.10 -30.56
N GLU A 313 2.84 -3.36 -29.78
CA GLU A 313 3.07 -1.92 -29.53
C GLU A 313 3.28 -1.11 -30.83
N GLY A 314 2.55 -1.44 -31.91
CA GLY A 314 2.70 -0.80 -33.23
C GLY A 314 3.91 -1.25 -34.06
N VAL A 315 4.73 -2.19 -33.55
CA VAL A 315 5.93 -2.72 -34.20
C VAL A 315 5.66 -4.05 -34.88
N PHE A 316 5.90 -4.15 -36.18
CA PHE A 316 5.82 -5.41 -36.95
C PHE A 316 7.17 -6.13 -37.03
N THR A 317 8.27 -5.38 -37.01
CA THR A 317 9.63 -5.91 -37.09
C THR A 317 10.59 -5.06 -36.27
N GLN A 318 11.45 -5.70 -35.50
CA GLN A 318 12.60 -5.08 -34.84
C GLN A 318 13.87 -5.60 -35.51
N LYS A 319 14.78 -4.70 -35.89
CA LYS A 319 16.12 -5.06 -36.39
C LYS A 319 17.16 -4.60 -35.38
N GLY A 320 18.01 -5.51 -34.93
CA GLY A 320 19.06 -5.24 -33.96
C GLY A 320 20.44 -5.47 -34.56
N VAL A 321 21.35 -4.52 -34.38
CA VAL A 321 22.76 -4.64 -34.78
C VAL A 321 23.60 -4.97 -33.53
N TRP A 322 24.29 -6.11 -33.56
CA TRP A 322 25.11 -6.57 -32.45
C TRP A 322 26.53 -5.98 -32.51
N ASN A 323 27.04 -5.59 -31.35
CA ASN A 323 28.44 -5.19 -31.17
C ASN A 323 29.06 -6.07 -30.08
N ALA A 324 29.80 -7.09 -30.50
CA ALA A 324 30.45 -8.04 -29.60
C ALA A 324 31.47 -7.39 -28.66
N ALA A 325 32.24 -6.39 -29.14
CA ALA A 325 33.25 -5.72 -28.34
C ALA A 325 32.65 -4.90 -27.19
N LYS A 326 31.46 -4.31 -27.40
CA LYS A 326 30.72 -3.53 -26.40
C LYS A 326 29.65 -4.34 -25.67
N LYS A 327 29.44 -5.61 -26.04
CA LYS A 327 28.34 -6.47 -25.55
C LYS A 327 26.99 -5.75 -25.63
N SER A 328 26.71 -5.11 -26.76
CA SER A 328 25.56 -4.23 -26.92
C SER A 328 24.77 -4.48 -28.19
N MET A 329 23.45 -4.29 -28.12
CA MET A 329 22.51 -4.43 -29.22
C MET A 329 21.83 -3.09 -29.51
N TYR A 330 21.95 -2.60 -30.76
CA TYR A 330 21.29 -1.37 -31.22
C TYR A 330 20.07 -1.71 -32.07
N SER A 331 18.87 -1.49 -31.53
CA SER A 331 17.61 -1.90 -32.13
C SER A 331 16.85 -0.74 -32.76
N THR A 332 16.24 -0.96 -33.93
CA THR A 332 15.30 -0.04 -34.61
C THR A 332 13.98 -0.75 -34.88
N TYR A 333 12.87 -0.03 -34.72
CA TYR A 333 11.50 -0.56 -34.85
C TYR A 333 10.83 -0.13 -36.16
N PHE A 334 10.08 -1.03 -36.79
CA PHE A 334 9.43 -0.82 -38.08
C PHE A 334 7.95 -1.20 -38.07
N ASP A 335 7.13 -0.42 -38.76
CA ASP A 335 5.72 -0.71 -39.04
C ASP A 335 5.55 -1.77 -40.15
N LYS A 336 4.30 -2.05 -40.55
CA LYS A 336 3.99 -3.05 -41.59
C LYS A 336 4.53 -2.67 -42.98
N GLU A 337 4.69 -1.37 -43.26
CA GLU A 337 5.26 -0.85 -44.49
C GLU A 337 6.80 -0.83 -44.47
N GLY A 338 7.42 -1.19 -43.34
CA GLY A 338 8.86 -1.14 -43.17
C GLY A 338 9.40 0.27 -42.91
N LYS A 339 8.55 1.22 -42.48
CA LYS A 339 8.98 2.56 -42.07
C LYS A 339 9.30 2.59 -40.58
N PRO A 340 10.27 3.43 -40.14
CA PRO A 340 10.59 3.56 -38.73
C PRO A 340 9.39 4.02 -37.89
N THR A 341 9.10 3.29 -36.82
CA THR A 341 8.03 3.58 -35.86
C THR A 341 8.57 3.60 -34.43
N THR A 342 7.73 3.94 -33.46
CA THR A 342 8.12 4.00 -32.05
C THR A 342 7.65 2.80 -31.25
N ARG A 343 8.46 2.37 -30.28
CA ARG A 343 8.08 1.48 -29.19
C ARG A 343 8.36 2.19 -27.87
N ARG A 344 7.40 2.22 -26.94
CA ARG A 344 7.49 3.00 -25.68
C ARG A 344 7.92 4.47 -25.91
N GLY A 345 7.43 5.06 -26.99
CA GLY A 345 7.76 6.43 -27.41
C GLY A 345 9.11 6.59 -28.13
N ALA A 346 9.99 5.58 -28.15
CA ALA A 346 11.32 5.68 -28.76
C ALA A 346 11.43 4.99 -30.13
N TYR A 347 12.21 5.55 -31.06
CA TYR A 347 12.45 4.96 -32.38
C TYR A 347 13.53 3.89 -32.37
N LYS A 348 14.51 4.03 -31.47
CA LYS A 348 15.67 3.16 -31.35
C LYS A 348 16.04 2.94 -29.89
N GLU A 349 16.62 1.77 -29.60
CA GLU A 349 17.09 1.37 -28.27
C GLU A 349 18.52 0.84 -28.37
N LEU A 350 19.43 1.34 -27.52
CA LEU A 350 20.74 0.73 -27.27
C LEU A 350 20.70 -0.03 -25.95
N ARG A 351 20.82 -1.36 -26.01
CA ARG A 351 20.93 -2.23 -24.84
C ARG A 351 22.37 -2.69 -24.65
N THR A 352 22.91 -2.57 -23.44
CA THR A 352 24.25 -3.07 -23.07
C THR A 352 24.12 -4.17 -22.02
N MET A 353 24.86 -5.26 -22.20
CA MET A 353 24.82 -6.43 -21.34
C MET A 353 26.08 -6.53 -20.48
N GLY A 354 25.91 -7.03 -19.25
CA GLY A 354 27.01 -7.36 -18.35
C GLY A 354 27.65 -8.72 -18.65
N ASP A 355 28.70 -9.06 -17.89
CA ASP A 355 29.39 -10.35 -18.01
C ASP A 355 28.49 -11.54 -17.63
N ASN A 356 27.52 -11.31 -16.75
CA ASN A 356 26.49 -12.27 -16.37
C ASN A 356 25.34 -12.37 -17.39
N LYS A 357 25.47 -11.74 -18.57
CA LYS A 357 24.43 -11.66 -19.62
C LYS A 357 23.12 -10.99 -19.18
N ALA A 358 23.11 -10.29 -18.05
CA ALA A 358 22.00 -9.44 -17.64
C ALA A 358 22.12 -8.05 -18.30
N THR A 359 20.98 -7.39 -18.51
CA THR A 359 20.96 -6.03 -19.05
C THR A 359 21.55 -5.09 -17.99
N GLN A 360 22.57 -4.33 -18.36
CA GLN A 360 23.16 -3.29 -17.48
C GLN A 360 22.72 -1.89 -17.88
N LYS A 361 22.34 -1.67 -19.13
CA LYS A 361 21.96 -0.34 -19.61
C LYS A 361 21.00 -0.41 -20.78
N ILE A 362 20.01 0.49 -20.80
CA ILE A 362 19.12 0.74 -21.93
C ILE A 362 19.11 2.25 -22.18
N SER A 363 19.33 2.69 -23.41
CA SER A 363 19.26 4.10 -23.83
C SER A 363 18.33 4.27 -25.03
N TYR A 364 17.53 5.34 -25.07
CA TYR A 364 16.53 5.59 -26.10
C TYR A 364 16.90 6.74 -27.02
N PHE A 365 16.58 6.60 -28.32
CA PHE A 365 16.92 7.57 -29.34
C PHE A 365 15.78 7.85 -30.32
N ASP A 366 15.80 9.07 -30.87
CA ASP A 366 14.90 9.49 -31.94
C ASP A 366 15.32 8.89 -33.31
N ARG A 367 14.63 9.29 -34.38
CA ARG A 367 14.94 8.83 -35.76
C ARG A 367 16.35 9.21 -36.21
N ASN A 368 16.90 10.29 -35.66
CA ASN A 368 18.17 10.91 -36.04
C ASN A 368 19.32 10.57 -35.09
N ASP A 369 19.15 9.55 -34.23
CA ASP A 369 20.14 9.10 -33.24
C ASP A 369 20.40 10.10 -32.09
N ASN A 370 19.51 11.07 -31.87
CA ASN A 370 19.60 11.93 -30.69
C ASN A 370 18.97 11.24 -29.48
N PRO A 371 19.55 11.34 -28.27
CA PRO A 371 18.94 10.87 -27.05
C PRO A 371 17.52 11.44 -26.90
N MET A 372 16.57 10.58 -26.57
CA MET A 372 15.20 10.98 -26.29
C MET A 372 14.67 10.31 -25.02
N ARG A 373 13.54 10.80 -24.52
CA ARG A 373 12.85 10.20 -23.37
C ARG A 373 11.85 9.15 -23.84
N ASP A 374 11.69 8.09 -23.06
CA ASP A 374 10.59 7.15 -23.18
C ASP A 374 9.28 7.75 -22.60
N THR A 375 8.23 6.94 -22.54
CA THR A 375 6.93 7.31 -21.95
C THR A 375 6.97 7.60 -20.45
N TYR A 376 8.05 7.22 -19.75
CA TYR A 376 8.27 7.49 -18.32
C TYR A 376 9.27 8.62 -18.07
N PHE A 377 9.58 9.40 -19.11
CA PHE A 377 10.47 10.55 -19.08
C PHE A 377 11.94 10.22 -18.83
N VAL A 378 12.34 8.96 -19.04
CA VAL A 378 13.71 8.48 -18.87
C VAL A 378 14.35 8.30 -20.24
N SER A 379 15.56 8.82 -20.40
CA SER A 379 16.35 8.60 -21.62
C SER A 379 17.25 7.38 -21.50
N THR A 380 17.74 7.09 -20.29
CA THR A 380 18.61 5.95 -20.05
C THR A 380 18.32 5.31 -18.69
N TYR A 381 18.16 3.99 -18.68
CA TYR A 381 18.15 3.18 -17.48
C TYR A 381 19.50 2.48 -17.35
N ALA A 382 20.10 2.50 -16.17
CA ALA A 382 21.25 1.67 -15.82
C ALA A 382 20.89 0.76 -14.64
N TYR A 383 21.11 -0.54 -14.83
CA TYR A 383 20.74 -1.60 -13.93
C TYR A 383 22.01 -2.23 -13.34
N GLU A 384 21.99 -2.47 -12.05
CA GLU A 384 22.93 -3.34 -11.36
C GLU A 384 22.10 -4.50 -10.81
N VAL A 385 22.48 -5.73 -11.14
CA VAL A 385 21.85 -6.94 -10.61
C VAL A 385 22.78 -7.66 -9.65
N ASP A 386 22.23 -8.32 -8.65
CA ASP A 386 22.99 -9.13 -7.70
C ASP A 386 23.37 -10.50 -8.28
N ALA A 387 24.00 -11.34 -7.45
CA ALA A 387 24.39 -12.71 -7.83
C ALA A 387 23.20 -13.62 -8.16
N ASN A 388 22.00 -13.29 -7.67
CA ASN A 388 20.75 -13.99 -7.94
C ASN A 388 19.97 -13.38 -9.12
N LEU A 389 20.57 -12.45 -9.88
CA LEU A 389 19.96 -11.77 -11.02
C LEU A 389 18.78 -10.87 -10.64
N MET A 390 18.66 -10.51 -9.36
CA MET A 390 17.66 -9.56 -8.88
C MET A 390 18.19 -8.13 -9.03
N LEU A 391 17.30 -7.16 -9.20
CA LEU A 391 17.69 -5.76 -9.35
C LEU A 391 18.26 -5.21 -8.04
N ALA A 392 19.58 -5.12 -7.92
CA ALA A 392 20.23 -4.52 -6.76
C ALA A 392 20.12 -2.98 -6.77
N SER A 393 20.24 -2.37 -7.96
CA SER A 393 20.11 -0.93 -8.09
C SER A 393 19.69 -0.47 -9.48
N LEU A 394 18.92 0.64 -9.54
CA LEU A 394 18.42 1.25 -10.77
C LEU A 394 18.72 2.74 -10.78
N LYS A 395 19.46 3.20 -11.79
CA LYS A 395 19.75 4.61 -12.05
C LYS A 395 19.01 5.06 -13.30
N LYS A 396 18.23 6.13 -13.21
CA LYS A 396 17.48 6.71 -14.33
C LYS A 396 18.10 8.03 -14.76
N PHE A 397 18.32 8.25 -16.05
CA PHE A 397 18.95 9.46 -16.59
C PHE A 397 18.10 10.16 -17.66
N ASP A 398 18.21 11.47 -17.74
CA ASP A 398 17.59 12.31 -18.76
C ASP A 398 18.45 12.38 -20.04
N VAL A 399 18.00 13.18 -21.01
CA VAL A 399 18.67 13.32 -22.32
C VAL A 399 20.05 13.98 -22.24
N ASP A 400 20.31 14.71 -21.17
CA ASP A 400 21.58 15.41 -20.92
C ASP A 400 22.55 14.54 -20.08
N GLY A 401 22.11 13.35 -19.66
CA GLY A 401 22.88 12.42 -18.84
C GLY A 401 22.85 12.75 -17.34
N ASN A 402 21.98 13.66 -16.90
CA ASN A 402 21.70 13.88 -15.47
C ASN A 402 20.66 12.87 -14.97
N TYR A 403 20.50 12.72 -13.65
CA TYR A 403 19.46 11.83 -13.12
C TYR A 403 18.06 12.33 -13.49
N ALA A 404 17.25 11.46 -14.11
CA ALA A 404 15.87 11.76 -14.46
C ALA A 404 14.95 11.63 -13.24
N ILE A 405 13.94 12.48 -13.20
CA ILE A 405 12.77 12.30 -12.34
C ILE A 405 11.74 11.57 -13.18
N ALA A 406 11.70 10.27 -12.98
CA ALA A 406 10.53 9.48 -13.32
C ALA A 406 9.49 9.64 -12.21
N LEU A 407 8.25 9.22 -12.49
CA LEU A 407 7.11 9.30 -11.58
C LEU A 407 7.41 8.75 -10.16
N ASP A 408 8.39 7.84 -10.02
CA ASP A 408 8.67 7.08 -8.79
C ASP A 408 10.15 7.15 -8.29
N GLY A 409 10.93 8.19 -8.63
CA GLY A 409 12.27 8.43 -8.05
C GLY A 409 13.50 8.22 -8.96
N TYR A 410 14.71 8.44 -8.41
CA TYR A 410 15.97 8.74 -9.13
C TYR A 410 16.97 7.57 -9.27
N TYR A 411 17.47 7.14 -8.11
CA TYR A 411 18.43 6.07 -7.91
C TYR A 411 17.91 5.20 -6.78
N THR A 412 17.41 4.03 -7.14
CA THR A 412 16.79 3.10 -6.21
C THR A 412 17.77 1.96 -5.93
N LYS A 413 17.89 1.56 -4.67
CA LYS A 413 18.51 0.29 -4.28
C LYS A 413 17.43 -0.62 -3.72
N CYS A 414 17.44 -1.88 -4.11
CA CYS A 414 16.49 -2.87 -3.63
C CYS A 414 17.20 -4.01 -2.88
N GLU A 415 16.53 -4.56 -1.90
CA GLU A 415 16.93 -5.75 -1.15
C GLU A 415 15.80 -6.80 -1.27
N TYR A 416 16.16 -8.08 -1.15
CA TYR A 416 15.23 -9.19 -1.36
C TYR A 416 15.26 -10.17 -0.18
N ASP A 417 14.11 -10.79 0.09
CA ASP A 417 13.97 -11.89 1.05
C ASP A 417 14.54 -13.21 0.50
N GLU A 418 14.46 -14.26 1.30
CA GLU A 418 15.02 -15.58 1.01
C GLU A 418 14.32 -16.30 -0.15
N ARG A 419 13.21 -15.74 -0.65
CA ARG A 419 12.45 -16.25 -1.81
C ARG A 419 12.58 -15.34 -3.03
N GLY A 420 13.37 -14.27 -2.95
CA GLY A 420 13.54 -13.31 -4.04
C GLY A 420 12.41 -12.29 -4.14
N LYS A 421 11.64 -12.05 -3.07
CA LYS A 421 10.66 -10.96 -2.99
C LYS A 421 11.30 -9.71 -2.43
N GLN A 422 11.05 -8.56 -3.05
CA GLN A 422 11.68 -7.29 -2.66
C GLN A 422 11.25 -6.90 -1.24
N ASN A 423 12.13 -7.04 -0.25
CA ASN A 423 11.82 -6.70 1.15
C ASN A 423 12.24 -5.29 1.52
N SER A 424 12.94 -4.59 0.63
CA SER A 424 13.19 -3.16 0.80
C SER A 424 13.51 -2.44 -0.50
N GLU A 425 13.18 -1.16 -0.52
CA GLU A 425 13.73 -0.20 -1.48
C GLU A 425 14.13 1.11 -0.79
N ALA A 426 15.22 1.72 -1.25
CA ALA A 426 15.73 2.97 -0.72
C ALA A 426 16.21 3.93 -1.83
N TYR A 427 16.00 5.23 -1.64
CA TYR A 427 16.28 6.26 -2.65
C TYR A 427 17.50 7.11 -2.31
N PHE A 428 18.28 7.42 -3.35
CA PHE A 428 19.52 8.17 -3.23
C PHE A 428 19.62 9.28 -4.27
N ASP A 429 20.35 10.34 -3.94
CA ASP A 429 20.68 11.41 -4.86
C ASP A 429 21.87 11.04 -5.77
N LYS A 430 22.26 11.99 -6.64
CA LYS A 430 23.38 11.83 -7.59
C LYS A 430 24.76 11.63 -6.94
N HIS A 431 24.89 11.94 -5.66
CA HIS A 431 26.11 11.79 -4.87
C HIS A 431 26.09 10.51 -4.02
N GLY A 432 25.00 9.74 -4.09
CA GLY A 432 24.79 8.56 -3.25
C GLY A 432 24.35 8.88 -1.82
N ASN A 433 23.96 10.13 -1.54
CA ASN A 433 23.35 10.48 -0.26
C ASN A 433 21.88 10.04 -0.25
N LYS A 434 21.34 9.79 0.95
CA LYS A 434 19.92 9.48 1.12
C LYS A 434 19.06 10.66 0.67
N THR A 435 18.03 10.37 -0.12
CA THR A 435 16.98 11.34 -0.50
C THR A 435 15.60 10.73 -0.25
N ALA A 436 14.58 11.57 -0.20
CA ALA A 436 13.19 11.15 -0.20
C ALA A 436 12.65 11.00 -1.64
N ASP A 437 11.66 10.13 -1.81
CA ASP A 437 10.76 10.07 -2.94
C ASP A 437 9.75 11.24 -2.92
N VAL A 438 8.78 11.21 -3.83
CA VAL A 438 7.71 12.22 -3.93
C VAL A 438 6.78 12.24 -2.71
N ASN A 439 6.79 11.19 -1.89
CA ASN A 439 5.95 11.04 -0.69
C ASN A 439 6.70 11.42 0.60
N GLY A 440 7.94 11.92 0.49
CA GLY A 440 8.78 12.27 1.64
C GLY A 440 9.49 11.07 2.28
N ILE A 441 9.56 9.93 1.58
CA ILE A 441 10.03 8.65 2.14
C ILE A 441 11.37 8.27 1.51
N HIS A 442 12.35 7.94 2.35
CA HIS A 442 13.66 7.47 1.89
C HIS A 442 13.71 5.97 1.69
N LYS A 443 13.11 5.20 2.60
CA LYS A 443 13.17 3.74 2.58
C LYS A 443 11.81 3.14 2.90
N TYR A 444 11.41 2.18 2.08
CA TYR A 444 10.31 1.26 2.38
C TYR A 444 10.87 -0.10 2.75
N THR A 445 10.21 -0.79 3.68
CA THR A 445 10.46 -2.21 3.98
C THR A 445 9.18 -3.00 3.85
N TYR A 446 9.27 -4.22 3.34
CA TYR A 446 8.13 -5.09 3.06
C TYR A 446 8.34 -6.47 3.68
N THR A 447 7.26 -7.05 4.17
CA THR A 447 7.21 -8.43 4.65
C THR A 447 6.10 -9.16 3.91
N TYR A 448 6.30 -10.44 3.61
CA TYR A 448 5.36 -11.24 2.83
C TYR A 448 5.01 -12.55 3.54
N ASP A 449 3.77 -13.01 3.37
CA ASP A 449 3.40 -14.39 3.74
C ASP A 449 3.98 -15.41 2.75
N LEU A 450 3.73 -16.72 2.99
CA LEU A 450 4.20 -17.80 2.12
C LEU A 450 3.61 -17.72 0.69
N TYR A 451 2.41 -17.16 0.53
CA TYR A 451 1.73 -16.96 -0.76
C TYR A 451 2.19 -15.70 -1.50
N ALA A 452 3.23 -15.02 -0.98
CA ALA A 452 3.79 -13.78 -1.50
C ALA A 452 2.83 -12.58 -1.46
N ASN A 453 1.83 -12.60 -0.57
CA ASN A 453 1.03 -11.41 -0.27
C ASN A 453 1.81 -10.50 0.70
N CYS A 454 1.82 -9.19 0.46
CA CYS A 454 2.50 -8.22 1.33
C CYS A 454 1.70 -8.07 2.64
N THR A 455 2.32 -8.40 3.77
CA THR A 455 1.67 -8.39 5.09
C THR A 455 2.10 -7.26 6.01
N ASP A 456 3.22 -6.61 5.70
CA ASP A 456 3.73 -5.46 6.46
C ASP A 456 4.47 -4.53 5.50
N LEU A 457 4.18 -3.24 5.54
CA LEU A 457 4.93 -2.19 4.85
C LEU A 457 5.29 -1.13 5.89
N ARG A 458 6.56 -0.71 5.98
CA ARG A 458 7.01 0.38 6.85
C ARG A 458 7.82 1.44 6.12
N LYS A 459 7.79 2.67 6.61
CA LYS A 459 8.39 3.86 5.97
C LYS A 459 9.38 4.59 6.86
N PHE A 460 10.51 4.98 6.29
CA PHE A 460 11.57 5.67 7.01
C PHE A 460 12.02 6.91 6.24
N ASN A 461 12.29 8.00 6.96
CA ASN A 461 12.81 9.23 6.38
C ASN A 461 14.33 9.15 6.11
N ILE A 462 14.90 10.23 5.57
CA ILE A 462 16.34 10.31 5.21
C ILE A 462 17.27 10.13 6.42
N LYS A 463 16.78 10.40 7.64
CA LYS A 463 17.52 10.22 8.91
C LYS A 463 17.41 8.78 9.43
N GLY A 464 16.56 7.94 8.84
CA GLY A 464 16.31 6.56 9.26
C GLY A 464 15.28 6.41 10.38
N PHE A 465 14.55 7.47 10.72
CA PHE A 465 13.45 7.39 11.69
C PHE A 465 12.15 6.98 10.98
N PRO A 466 11.24 6.27 11.68
CA PRO A 466 9.86 6.09 11.26
C PRO A 466 9.25 7.43 10.83
N THR A 467 8.60 7.46 9.67
CA THR A 467 7.88 8.63 9.19
C THR A 467 6.54 8.22 8.60
N LYS A 468 5.56 9.11 8.67
CA LYS A 468 4.21 8.89 8.14
C LYS A 468 4.12 9.14 6.63
N GLY A 469 5.03 9.95 6.08
CA GLY A 469 5.00 10.36 4.68
C GLY A 469 3.72 11.11 4.29
N ALA A 470 3.49 11.28 2.99
CA ALA A 470 2.36 12.05 2.46
C ALA A 470 0.96 11.46 2.75
N ASN A 471 0.85 10.15 2.99
CA ASN A 471 -0.43 9.48 3.27
C ASN A 471 -0.70 9.29 4.78
N ASP A 472 0.05 10.01 5.63
CA ASP A 472 -0.12 10.08 7.08
C ASP A 472 -0.13 8.71 7.81
N ALA A 473 0.66 7.72 7.36
CA ALA A 473 0.78 6.43 8.04
C ALA A 473 2.20 5.84 7.91
N HIS A 474 2.80 5.42 9.02
CA HIS A 474 4.13 4.80 9.03
C HIS A 474 4.09 3.35 8.53
N GLN A 475 3.14 2.57 9.05
CA GLN A 475 3.04 1.15 8.80
C GLN A 475 1.67 0.77 8.26
N LEU A 476 1.64 -0.14 7.29
CA LEU A 476 0.43 -0.77 6.77
C LEU A 476 0.54 -2.28 6.99
N VAL A 477 -0.51 -2.90 7.53
CA VAL A 477 -0.59 -4.34 7.77
C VAL A 477 -1.78 -4.90 7.03
N SER A 478 -1.59 -6.01 6.33
CA SER A 478 -2.66 -6.78 5.70
C SER A 478 -2.48 -8.27 5.94
N LEU A 479 -3.55 -8.97 6.30
CA LEU A 479 -3.54 -10.42 6.46
C LEU A 479 -4.46 -11.05 5.43
N TYR A 480 -4.19 -12.31 5.08
CA TYR A 480 -4.89 -13.01 4.03
C TYR A 480 -5.24 -14.43 4.48
N ASP A 481 -6.34 -14.95 3.96
CA ASP A 481 -6.64 -16.38 4.05
C ASP A 481 -5.87 -17.19 2.99
N THR A 482 -6.05 -18.51 3.01
CA THR A 482 -5.38 -19.43 2.07
C THR A 482 -5.86 -19.29 0.62
N LEU A 483 -6.97 -18.58 0.38
CA LEU A 483 -7.46 -18.24 -0.95
C LEU A 483 -6.89 -16.89 -1.44
N GLY A 484 -6.14 -16.17 -0.59
CA GLY A 484 -5.59 -14.86 -0.89
C GLY A 484 -6.58 -13.71 -0.70
N ARG A 485 -7.70 -13.94 -0.01
CA ARG A 485 -8.65 -12.88 0.34
C ARG A 485 -8.14 -12.14 1.57
N ASN A 486 -8.22 -10.82 1.56
CA ASN A 486 -7.82 -9.98 2.70
C ASN A 486 -8.76 -10.27 3.89
N THR A 487 -8.20 -10.65 5.03
CA THR A 487 -8.93 -10.93 6.28
C THR A 487 -8.74 -9.86 7.34
N PHE A 488 -7.74 -9.00 7.17
CA PHE A 488 -7.47 -7.90 8.09
C PHE A 488 -6.65 -6.82 7.39
N SER A 489 -6.97 -5.55 7.62
CA SER A 489 -6.20 -4.40 7.14
C SER A 489 -6.12 -3.31 8.21
N ALA A 490 -4.94 -2.72 8.39
CA ALA A 490 -4.75 -1.65 9.37
C ALA A 490 -3.61 -0.71 8.96
N ALA A 491 -3.75 0.56 9.34
CA ALA A 491 -2.71 1.58 9.23
C ALA A 491 -2.26 2.01 10.63
N TYR A 492 -0.97 2.22 10.83
CA TYR A 492 -0.41 2.60 12.11
C TYR A 492 0.53 3.81 11.97
N TYR A 493 0.49 4.68 12.98
CA TYR A 493 1.57 5.61 13.28
C TYR A 493 2.80 4.84 13.83
N PRO A 494 3.98 5.48 13.98
CA PRO A 494 5.10 4.86 14.69
C PRO A 494 4.70 4.34 16.08
N ASP A 495 5.42 3.35 16.58
CA ASP A 495 5.14 2.63 17.84
C ASP A 495 3.82 1.83 17.86
N TYR A 496 3.37 1.33 16.70
CA TYR A 496 2.17 0.47 16.56
C TYR A 496 0.87 1.11 17.07
N ILE A 497 0.78 2.43 17.03
CA ILE A 497 -0.47 3.14 17.36
C ILE A 497 -1.41 3.08 16.16
N LEU A 498 -2.57 2.44 16.34
CA LEU A 498 -3.60 2.34 15.30
C LEU A 498 -4.04 3.74 14.86
N LYS A 499 -4.03 3.97 13.54
CA LYS A 499 -4.54 5.19 12.94
C LYS A 499 -6.03 5.02 12.67
N PHE A 500 -6.80 6.03 13.06
CA PHE A 500 -8.19 6.18 12.65
C PHE A 500 -8.31 7.18 11.50
N SER A 501 -9.37 7.05 10.70
CA SER A 501 -9.87 8.11 9.82
C SER A 501 -10.51 9.23 10.64
N ASP A 502 -10.82 10.34 9.99
CA ASP A 502 -11.58 11.43 10.60
C ASP A 502 -13.00 10.99 11.00
N THR A 503 -13.55 9.98 10.32
CA THR A 503 -14.85 9.35 10.62
C THR A 503 -14.79 8.25 11.69
N LYS A 504 -13.65 8.07 12.37
CA LYS A 504 -13.41 7.00 13.37
C LYS A 504 -13.42 5.57 12.82
N ASP A 505 -13.02 5.37 11.57
CA ASP A 505 -12.69 4.04 11.03
C ASP A 505 -11.23 3.69 11.34
N GLY A 506 -11.00 2.59 12.06
CA GLY A 506 -9.69 2.12 12.50
C GLY A 506 -9.13 1.03 11.58
N ALA A 507 -8.97 -0.18 12.12
CA ALA A 507 -8.63 -1.35 11.34
C ALA A 507 -9.89 -1.99 10.77
N THR A 508 -9.76 -2.80 9.73
CA THR A 508 -10.88 -3.57 9.16
C THR A 508 -10.58 -5.05 9.23
N SER A 509 -11.46 -5.82 9.87
CA SER A 509 -11.46 -7.28 9.82
C SER A 509 -12.48 -7.77 8.79
N TYR A 510 -12.16 -8.82 8.05
CA TYR A 510 -13.07 -9.40 7.05
C TYR A 510 -13.41 -10.85 7.37
N GLU A 511 -14.70 -11.17 7.34
CA GLU A 511 -15.21 -12.52 7.44
C GLU A 511 -15.96 -12.90 6.16
N PHE A 512 -15.68 -14.09 5.63
CA PHE A 512 -16.32 -14.56 4.40
C PHE A 512 -17.18 -15.80 4.69
N VAL A 513 -18.48 -15.70 4.40
CA VAL A 513 -19.40 -16.85 4.48
C VAL A 513 -19.50 -17.48 3.10
N GLY A 514 -18.64 -18.47 2.87
CA GLY A 514 -18.43 -19.07 1.56
C GLY A 514 -17.96 -18.01 0.56
N ASP A 515 -18.74 -17.88 -0.51
CA ASP A 515 -18.35 -17.18 -1.73
C ASP A 515 -19.33 -16.07 -2.13
N THR A 516 -20.38 -15.88 -1.32
CA THR A 516 -21.53 -15.01 -1.61
C THR A 516 -21.74 -13.92 -0.57
N ILE A 517 -21.05 -13.95 0.57
CA ILE A 517 -21.17 -12.95 1.63
C ILE A 517 -19.79 -12.57 2.13
N SER A 518 -19.55 -11.27 2.26
CA SER A 518 -18.39 -10.65 2.90
C SER A 518 -18.89 -9.74 4.02
N ILE A 519 -18.29 -9.83 5.21
CA ILE A 519 -18.59 -8.98 6.37
C ILE A 519 -17.31 -8.21 6.68
N ALA A 520 -17.34 -6.89 6.56
CA ALA A 520 -16.24 -6.01 6.93
C ALA A 520 -16.57 -5.34 8.28
N LYS A 521 -15.71 -5.51 9.29
CA LYS A 521 -15.88 -4.95 10.64
C LYS A 521 -14.82 -3.90 10.91
N ASN A 522 -15.23 -2.70 11.31
CA ASN A 522 -14.35 -1.70 11.87
C ASN A 522 -13.93 -2.15 13.28
N VAL A 523 -12.63 -2.30 13.50
CA VAL A 523 -12.07 -2.81 14.75
C VAL A 523 -11.05 -1.86 15.33
N ASP A 524 -11.05 -1.75 16.65
CA ASP A 524 -10.15 -0.89 17.39
C ASP A 524 -8.78 -1.51 17.61
N ALA A 525 -7.89 -0.81 18.34
CA ALA A 525 -6.55 -1.34 18.57
C ALA A 525 -6.53 -2.62 19.40
N PHE A 526 -7.61 -3.07 20.05
CA PHE A 526 -7.67 -4.36 20.76
C PHE A 526 -8.37 -5.46 19.95
N GLY A 527 -8.86 -5.14 18.75
CA GLY A 527 -9.63 -6.06 17.91
C GLY A 527 -11.11 -6.14 18.28
N MET A 528 -11.62 -5.17 19.05
CA MET A 528 -13.04 -5.05 19.37
C MET A 528 -13.77 -4.25 18.29
N ASP A 529 -15.01 -4.61 17.98
CA ASP A 529 -15.84 -3.86 17.03
C ASP A 529 -16.05 -2.41 17.50
N ALA A 530 -15.80 -1.44 16.63
CA ALA A 530 -15.90 -0.02 16.91
C ALA A 530 -16.84 0.65 15.90
N ALA A 531 -17.73 1.51 16.38
CA ALA A 531 -18.59 2.30 15.52
C ALA A 531 -17.86 3.56 15.03
N ASN A 532 -18.08 3.90 13.76
CA ASN A 532 -17.69 5.17 13.17
C ASN A 532 -18.66 6.30 13.59
N ASP A 533 -18.47 7.52 13.09
CA ASP A 533 -19.32 8.67 13.47
C ASP A 533 -20.80 8.52 13.10
N SER A 534 -21.13 7.71 12.08
CA SER A 534 -22.51 7.35 11.76
C SER A 534 -23.06 6.18 12.58
N GLY A 535 -22.34 5.70 13.60
CA GLY A 535 -22.74 4.54 14.40
C GLY A 535 -22.55 3.19 13.69
N ILE A 536 -21.90 3.17 12.52
CA ILE A 536 -21.68 1.94 11.73
C ILE A 536 -20.39 1.27 12.22
N ALA A 537 -20.51 0.02 12.68
CA ALA A 537 -19.38 -0.81 13.10
C ALA A 537 -19.05 -1.91 12.09
N TRP A 538 -20.03 -2.41 11.32
CA TRP A 538 -19.76 -3.38 10.27
C TRP A 538 -20.71 -3.29 9.09
N THR A 539 -20.17 -3.65 7.92
CA THR A 539 -20.88 -3.68 6.64
C THR A 539 -20.95 -5.11 6.15
N LYS A 540 -22.15 -5.56 5.80
CA LYS A 540 -22.39 -6.88 5.22
C LYS A 540 -22.72 -6.77 3.75
N GLN A 541 -21.89 -7.37 2.91
CA GLN A 541 -22.03 -7.34 1.46
C GLN A 541 -22.46 -8.71 0.93
N PHE A 542 -23.42 -8.69 0.01
CA PHE A 542 -23.90 -9.86 -0.73
C PHE A 542 -23.32 -9.81 -2.14
N LEU A 543 -22.70 -10.91 -2.55
CA LEU A 543 -21.96 -11.03 -3.80
C LEU A 543 -22.68 -11.94 -4.77
N ASN A 544 -22.69 -11.57 -6.05
CA ASN A 544 -23.17 -12.44 -7.13
C ASN A 544 -22.09 -13.46 -7.56
N ALA A 545 -22.39 -14.28 -8.58
CA ALA A 545 -21.46 -15.29 -9.10
C ALA A 545 -20.17 -14.69 -9.70
N LYS A 546 -20.19 -13.43 -10.17
CA LYS A 546 -19.03 -12.67 -10.66
C LYS A 546 -18.25 -11.97 -9.54
N LYS A 547 -18.64 -12.16 -8.26
CA LYS A 547 -18.08 -11.50 -7.06
C LYS A 547 -18.33 -9.99 -6.98
N GLU A 548 -19.36 -9.51 -7.68
CA GLU A 548 -19.80 -8.11 -7.61
C GLU A 548 -20.79 -7.94 -6.44
N VAL A 549 -20.70 -6.83 -5.70
CA VAL A 549 -21.61 -6.53 -4.57
C VAL A 549 -22.98 -6.16 -5.13
N VAL A 550 -24.01 -6.95 -4.86
CA VAL A 550 -25.41 -6.70 -5.27
C VAL A 550 -26.24 -6.03 -4.18
N ARG A 551 -25.79 -6.12 -2.94
CA ARG A 551 -26.43 -5.48 -1.79
C ARG A 551 -25.41 -5.27 -0.67
N GLU A 552 -25.54 -4.17 0.06
CA GLU A 552 -24.84 -3.97 1.31
C GLU A 552 -25.76 -3.45 2.42
N GLU A 553 -25.47 -3.84 3.65
CA GLU A 553 -26.25 -3.54 4.87
C GLU A 553 -25.29 -3.02 5.96
N PHE A 554 -25.74 -2.03 6.74
CA PHE A 554 -24.95 -1.39 7.81
C PHE A 554 -25.45 -1.76 9.20
N TYR A 555 -24.52 -2.03 10.10
CA TYR A 555 -24.80 -2.49 11.46
C TYR A 555 -23.91 -1.82 12.50
N GLY A 556 -24.44 -1.62 13.71
CA GLY A 556 -23.71 -1.16 14.88
C GLY A 556 -22.98 -2.31 15.61
N THR A 557 -22.30 -1.98 16.71
CA THR A 557 -21.44 -2.90 17.48
C THR A 557 -22.19 -4.10 18.07
N GLU A 558 -23.47 -3.96 18.38
CA GLU A 558 -24.33 -5.04 18.89
C GLU A 558 -25.01 -5.86 17.77
N GLY A 559 -24.72 -5.55 16.50
CA GLY A 559 -25.34 -6.19 15.34
C GLY A 559 -26.77 -5.73 15.04
N ASN A 560 -27.22 -4.65 15.67
CA ASN A 560 -28.44 -3.94 15.30
C ASN A 560 -28.19 -3.08 14.04
N TRP A 561 -29.24 -2.71 13.30
CA TRP A 561 -29.11 -1.82 12.14
C TRP A 561 -28.46 -0.49 12.51
N ALA A 562 -27.53 -0.03 11.68
CA ALA A 562 -26.99 1.33 11.71
C ALA A 562 -27.39 2.08 10.43
N LYS A 563 -27.23 3.40 10.43
CA LYS A 563 -27.61 4.27 9.32
C LYS A 563 -26.63 5.42 9.18
N THR A 564 -26.44 5.91 7.95
CA THR A 564 -25.70 7.15 7.69
C THR A 564 -26.44 8.36 8.29
N GLU A 565 -25.80 9.53 8.30
CA GLU A 565 -26.45 10.79 8.71
C GLU A 565 -27.73 11.07 7.91
N ASP A 566 -27.74 10.73 6.62
CA ASP A 566 -28.92 10.84 5.74
C ASP A 566 -29.96 9.72 5.94
N GLY A 567 -29.82 8.87 6.96
CA GLY A 567 -30.80 7.84 7.30
C GLY A 567 -30.73 6.54 6.49
N VAL A 568 -29.70 6.37 5.65
CA VAL A 568 -29.54 5.18 4.80
C VAL A 568 -28.92 4.02 5.60
N ALA A 569 -29.59 2.86 5.59
CA ALA A 569 -29.13 1.64 6.26
C ALA A 569 -28.45 0.63 5.31
N GLY A 570 -28.47 0.90 4.00
CA GLY A 570 -27.76 0.11 3.00
C GLY A 570 -28.14 0.45 1.56
N TYR A 571 -27.51 -0.24 0.61
CA TYR A 571 -27.68 -0.02 -0.82
C TYR A 571 -27.89 -1.32 -1.58
N ASN A 572 -28.69 -1.26 -2.66
CA ASN A 572 -28.81 -2.32 -3.66
C ASN A 572 -28.12 -1.88 -4.96
N TYR A 573 -27.49 -2.83 -5.64
CA TYR A 573 -26.68 -2.59 -6.83
C TYR A 573 -27.13 -3.47 -7.99
N LYS A 574 -27.10 -2.94 -9.21
CA LYS A 574 -27.32 -3.71 -10.45
C LYS A 574 -26.16 -3.50 -11.42
N TYR A 575 -25.88 -4.54 -12.19
CA TYR A 575 -24.80 -4.56 -13.18
C TYR A 575 -25.31 -5.00 -14.55
N ASP A 576 -24.67 -4.53 -15.62
CA ASP A 576 -24.83 -5.09 -16.96
C ASP A 576 -23.97 -6.36 -17.16
N GLU A 577 -24.12 -7.03 -18.30
CA GLU A 577 -23.35 -8.26 -18.58
C GLU A 577 -21.83 -8.04 -18.69
N ARG A 578 -21.40 -6.79 -18.96
CA ARG A 578 -19.99 -6.39 -19.03
C ARG A 578 -19.40 -6.09 -17.65
N GLY A 579 -20.21 -6.14 -16.58
CA GLY A 579 -19.81 -5.86 -15.21
C GLY A 579 -19.86 -4.38 -14.84
N ASN A 580 -20.51 -3.53 -15.65
CA ASN A 580 -20.68 -2.13 -15.30
C ASN A 580 -21.84 -1.95 -14.32
N GLN A 581 -21.63 -1.20 -13.25
CA GLN A 581 -22.71 -0.80 -12.35
C GLN A 581 -23.68 0.14 -13.08
N ILE A 582 -24.94 -0.26 -13.20
CA ILE A 582 -26.01 0.48 -13.90
C ILE A 582 -27.05 1.09 -12.98
N GLU A 583 -27.09 0.68 -11.71
CA GLU A 583 -28.00 1.24 -10.70
C GLU A 583 -27.40 1.11 -9.29
N ILE A 584 -27.65 2.13 -8.47
CA ILE A 584 -27.59 2.07 -7.00
C ILE A 584 -28.92 2.59 -6.45
N ALA A 585 -29.46 1.92 -5.43
CA ALA A 585 -30.70 2.33 -4.75
C ALA A 585 -30.54 2.20 -3.23
N ALA A 586 -30.82 3.26 -2.49
CA ALA A 586 -30.68 3.30 -1.03
C ALA A 586 -31.95 2.81 -0.32
N PHE A 587 -31.79 2.23 0.88
CA PHE A 587 -32.90 1.82 1.72
C PHE A 587 -32.69 2.12 3.21
N ASP A 588 -33.78 2.25 3.97
CA ASP A 588 -33.81 2.49 5.41
C ASP A 588 -33.69 1.17 6.22
N SER A 589 -33.63 1.26 7.55
CA SER A 589 -33.51 0.09 8.44
C SER A 589 -34.72 -0.86 8.42
N LEU A 590 -35.82 -0.46 7.78
CA LEU A 590 -37.01 -1.29 7.53
C LEU A 590 -36.98 -1.92 6.12
N GLY A 591 -35.93 -1.68 5.33
CA GLY A 591 -35.77 -2.16 3.97
C GLY A 591 -36.60 -1.39 2.94
N LYS A 592 -37.08 -0.19 3.26
CA LYS A 592 -37.85 0.66 2.33
C LYS A 592 -36.92 1.63 1.59
N PRO A 593 -37.21 1.99 0.32
CA PRO A 593 -36.42 2.99 -0.40
C PRO A 593 -36.29 4.30 0.38
N HIS A 594 -35.10 4.88 0.42
CA HIS A 594 -34.79 6.10 1.16
C HIS A 594 -33.96 7.06 0.31
N ALA A 595 -34.20 8.36 0.43
CA ALA A 595 -33.37 9.37 -0.24
C ALA A 595 -32.11 9.65 0.57
N TRP A 596 -30.98 9.90 -0.08
CA TRP A 596 -29.70 10.21 0.60
C TRP A 596 -29.16 11.60 0.28
N GLN A 597 -29.72 12.28 -0.73
CA GLN A 597 -29.35 13.64 -1.08
C GLN A 597 -30.54 14.31 -1.75
N GLU A 598 -31.04 15.41 -1.17
CA GLU A 598 -32.30 16.02 -1.61
C GLU A 598 -33.42 14.97 -1.70
N ASP A 599 -34.00 14.72 -2.88
CA ASP A 599 -34.98 13.65 -3.12
C ASP A 599 -34.39 12.43 -3.85
N VAL A 600 -33.06 12.35 -4.05
CA VAL A 600 -32.39 11.26 -4.74
C VAL A 600 -32.34 9.99 -3.88
N ALA A 601 -32.97 8.93 -4.37
CA ALA A 601 -32.97 7.59 -3.76
C ALA A 601 -32.44 6.49 -4.68
N ILE A 602 -32.28 6.79 -5.98
CA ILE A 602 -31.75 5.88 -6.98
C ILE A 602 -30.91 6.67 -7.97
N THR A 603 -29.74 6.14 -8.33
CA THR A 603 -28.93 6.66 -9.44
C THR A 603 -28.74 5.57 -10.49
N ARG A 604 -28.95 5.91 -11.76
CA ARG A 604 -28.72 4.99 -12.89
C ARG A 604 -27.68 5.52 -13.86
N TRP A 605 -26.93 4.59 -14.44
CA TRP A 605 -25.86 4.88 -15.40
C TRP A 605 -26.07 4.18 -16.73
N GLU A 606 -25.76 4.88 -17.81
CA GLU A 606 -25.69 4.33 -19.16
C GLU A 606 -24.24 4.36 -19.66
N TYR A 607 -23.89 3.39 -20.50
CA TYR A 607 -22.53 3.19 -21.00
C TYR A 607 -22.54 3.06 -22.53
N ASP A 608 -21.54 3.64 -23.18
CA ASP A 608 -21.36 3.50 -24.62
C ASP A 608 -20.80 2.11 -25.03
N LYS A 609 -20.56 1.93 -26.33
CA LYS A 609 -19.99 0.69 -26.89
C LYS A 609 -18.55 0.40 -26.46
N ASN A 610 -17.81 1.44 -26.03
CA ASN A 610 -16.43 1.36 -25.57
C ASN A 610 -16.34 1.21 -24.04
N ASN A 611 -17.48 1.02 -23.36
CA ASN A 611 -17.58 0.86 -21.92
C ASN A 611 -17.39 2.15 -21.10
N ASN A 612 -17.52 3.32 -21.74
CA ASN A 612 -17.45 4.60 -21.04
C ASN A 612 -18.84 5.02 -20.54
N ARG A 613 -18.93 5.51 -19.30
CA ARG A 613 -20.17 6.03 -18.73
C ARG A 613 -20.58 7.32 -19.44
N ASN A 614 -21.62 7.27 -20.28
CA ASN A 614 -22.03 8.39 -21.12
C ASN A 614 -23.23 9.18 -20.55
N LYS A 615 -23.93 8.63 -19.55
CA LYS A 615 -25.04 9.32 -18.89
C LYS A 615 -25.24 8.88 -17.44
N THR A 616 -25.65 9.82 -16.60
CA THR A 616 -26.13 9.59 -15.22
C THR A 616 -27.53 10.19 -15.09
N THR A 617 -28.45 9.49 -14.42
CA THR A 617 -29.82 9.96 -14.14
C THR A 617 -30.18 9.70 -12.68
N TYR A 618 -30.79 10.68 -12.02
CA TYR A 618 -31.21 10.60 -10.63
C TYR A 618 -32.73 10.41 -10.50
N PHE A 619 -33.15 9.53 -9.59
CA PHE A 619 -34.56 9.23 -9.33
C PHE A 619 -34.91 9.24 -7.86
N THR A 620 -36.18 9.49 -7.58
CA THR A 620 -36.79 9.52 -6.25
C THR A 620 -37.10 8.11 -5.72
N VAL A 621 -37.58 8.03 -4.47
CA VAL A 621 -38.03 6.78 -3.85
C VAL A 621 -39.18 6.08 -4.61
N THR A 622 -39.93 6.82 -5.42
CA THR A 622 -41.03 6.33 -6.27
C THR A 622 -40.58 6.00 -7.70
N ASP A 623 -39.27 6.06 -7.98
CA ASP A 623 -38.69 5.88 -9.31
C ASP A 623 -39.12 6.96 -10.33
N GLU A 624 -39.44 8.16 -9.84
CA GLU A 624 -39.68 9.37 -10.63
C GLU A 624 -38.37 10.18 -10.75
N LEU A 625 -38.30 11.15 -11.67
CA LEU A 625 -37.09 11.96 -11.83
C LEU A 625 -36.85 12.86 -10.62
N ALA A 626 -35.65 12.78 -10.04
CA ALA A 626 -35.26 13.53 -8.85
C ALA A 626 -34.71 14.93 -9.18
N HIS A 627 -34.87 15.84 -8.23
CA HIS A 627 -34.19 17.13 -8.18
C HIS A 627 -32.89 17.02 -7.36
N ALA A 628 -31.83 16.49 -7.98
CA ALA A 628 -30.53 16.42 -7.32
C ALA A 628 -29.88 17.81 -7.15
N ALA A 629 -28.66 17.83 -6.62
CA ALA A 629 -27.93 19.06 -6.29
C ALA A 629 -27.94 20.10 -7.43
N GLN A 630 -28.23 21.35 -7.08
CA GLN A 630 -28.38 22.48 -8.01
C GLN A 630 -29.44 22.28 -9.12
N GLY A 631 -30.37 21.34 -8.95
CA GLY A 631 -31.48 21.08 -9.87
C GLY A 631 -31.11 20.20 -11.07
N ALA A 632 -29.92 19.60 -11.09
CA ALA A 632 -29.47 18.72 -12.17
C ALA A 632 -30.01 17.30 -12.00
N THR A 633 -30.89 16.85 -12.90
CA THR A 633 -31.44 15.49 -12.91
C THR A 633 -30.63 14.54 -13.81
N TYR A 634 -29.97 15.08 -14.83
CA TYR A 634 -29.16 14.31 -15.77
C TYR A 634 -27.79 14.91 -15.97
N ASN A 635 -26.78 14.05 -16.07
CA ASN A 635 -25.44 14.44 -16.56
C ASN A 635 -25.08 13.61 -17.78
N GLY A 636 -24.60 14.26 -18.83
CA GLY A 636 -24.11 13.64 -20.06
C GLY A 636 -22.58 13.73 -20.17
N PHE A 637 -21.97 12.72 -20.78
CA PHE A 637 -20.52 12.62 -20.96
C PHE A 637 -20.19 12.13 -22.38
N VAL A 638 -19.25 12.78 -23.05
CA VAL A 638 -18.76 12.39 -24.38
C VAL A 638 -17.26 12.11 -24.32
N TYR A 639 -16.84 11.04 -24.99
CA TYR A 639 -15.45 10.58 -25.02
C TYR A 639 -14.91 10.57 -26.46
N ASP A 640 -13.59 10.74 -26.60
CA ASP A 640 -12.88 10.56 -27.86
C ASP A 640 -12.59 9.08 -28.17
N ASP A 641 -11.97 8.80 -29.33
CA ASP A 641 -11.60 7.44 -29.75
C ASP A 641 -10.54 6.76 -28.85
N ALA A 642 -9.87 7.54 -27.99
CA ALA A 642 -8.91 7.06 -27.00
C ALA A 642 -9.53 6.93 -25.59
N ASN A 643 -10.86 6.99 -25.49
CA ASN A 643 -11.65 6.91 -24.25
C ASN A 643 -11.37 8.03 -23.24
N ASN A 644 -10.87 9.17 -23.70
CA ASN A 644 -10.72 10.33 -22.83
C ASN A 644 -11.99 11.19 -22.87
N LEU A 645 -12.37 11.75 -21.72
CA LEU A 645 -13.55 12.62 -21.61
C LEU A 645 -13.29 13.97 -22.31
N VAL A 646 -14.15 14.34 -23.23
CA VAL A 646 -14.05 15.58 -24.02
C VAL A 646 -15.25 16.52 -23.87
N GLU A 647 -16.36 16.05 -23.29
CA GLU A 647 -17.52 16.90 -23.00
C GLU A 647 -18.30 16.45 -21.76
N ARG A 648 -18.86 17.42 -21.01
CA ARG A 648 -19.84 17.23 -19.93
C ARG A 648 -21.04 18.15 -20.14
N THR A 649 -22.25 17.70 -19.83
CA THR A 649 -23.50 18.50 -19.95
C THR A 649 -24.45 18.21 -18.78
N ASN A 650 -25.23 19.19 -18.33
CA ASN A 650 -26.18 19.05 -17.21
C ASN A 650 -27.62 19.45 -17.60
N TYR A 651 -28.62 18.66 -17.20
CA TYR A 651 -30.04 18.93 -17.53
C TYR A 651 -30.97 18.79 -16.33
N ASP A 652 -32.04 19.59 -16.31
CA ASP A 652 -33.13 19.49 -15.33
C ASP A 652 -34.06 18.29 -15.63
N SER A 653 -35.09 18.10 -14.79
CA SER A 653 -36.07 17.01 -14.93
C SER A 653 -36.94 17.10 -16.19
N ASN A 654 -36.94 18.23 -16.89
CA ASN A 654 -37.62 18.43 -18.17
C ASN A 654 -36.67 18.30 -19.37
N MET A 655 -35.41 17.86 -19.16
CA MET A 655 -34.34 17.82 -20.16
C MET A 655 -33.95 19.20 -20.72
N ASN A 656 -34.19 20.29 -19.98
CA ASN A 656 -33.67 21.61 -20.32
C ASN A 656 -32.22 21.76 -19.80
N PRO A 657 -31.35 22.48 -20.53
CA PRO A 657 -30.05 22.90 -20.02
C PRO A 657 -30.14 23.58 -18.65
N CYS A 658 -29.40 23.09 -17.67
CA CYS A 658 -29.32 23.69 -16.34
C CYS A 658 -27.85 23.95 -15.96
N LEU A 659 -27.64 24.84 -14.98
CA LEU A 659 -26.30 25.13 -14.47
C LEU A 659 -25.97 24.17 -13.33
N PHE A 660 -24.75 23.64 -13.36
CA PHE A 660 -24.12 22.98 -12.22
C PHE A 660 -22.74 23.63 -12.05
N ASP A 661 -22.46 24.18 -10.87
CA ASP A 661 -21.30 25.02 -10.59
C ASP A 661 -21.12 26.16 -11.61
N GLY A 662 -22.26 26.78 -11.98
CA GLY A 662 -22.30 27.90 -12.93
C GLY A 662 -22.09 27.52 -14.40
N VAL A 663 -22.01 26.23 -14.75
CA VAL A 663 -21.75 25.74 -16.11
C VAL A 663 -22.83 24.76 -16.57
N PHE A 664 -23.34 24.95 -17.79
CA PHE A 664 -24.23 23.97 -18.43
C PHE A 664 -23.42 22.88 -19.14
N ARG A 665 -22.49 23.30 -20.01
CA ARG A 665 -21.65 22.42 -20.81
C ARG A 665 -20.18 22.78 -20.64
N THR A 666 -19.33 21.77 -20.57
CA THR A 666 -17.88 21.91 -20.58
C THR A 666 -17.30 21.09 -21.73
N SER A 667 -16.48 21.70 -22.58
CA SER A 667 -15.71 21.01 -23.63
C SER A 667 -14.23 21.01 -23.28
N ILE A 668 -13.56 19.88 -23.48
CA ILE A 668 -12.18 19.63 -23.07
C ILE A 668 -11.37 19.21 -24.29
N VAL A 669 -10.27 19.93 -24.54
CA VAL A 669 -9.24 19.55 -25.51
C VAL A 669 -8.03 19.07 -24.75
N LEU A 670 -7.61 17.83 -25.01
CA LEU A 670 -6.51 17.19 -24.30
C LEU A 670 -5.18 17.41 -25.02
N ASN A 671 -4.10 17.44 -24.25
CA ASN A 671 -2.74 17.43 -24.78
C ASN A 671 -2.28 15.99 -25.10
N ARG A 672 -1.05 15.84 -25.60
CA ARG A 672 -0.43 14.54 -25.91
C ARG A 672 -0.31 13.57 -24.72
N PHE A 673 -0.56 14.04 -23.50
CA PHE A 673 -0.50 13.27 -22.25
C PHE A 673 -1.89 12.90 -21.72
N GLY A 674 -2.97 13.19 -22.45
CA GLY A 674 -4.34 12.96 -21.98
C GLY A 674 -4.77 13.91 -20.85
N LYS A 675 -4.07 15.03 -20.65
CA LYS A 675 -4.43 16.06 -19.66
C LYS A 675 -5.13 17.24 -20.33
N ASP A 676 -6.03 17.87 -19.60
CA ASP A 676 -6.80 19.05 -20.01
C ASP A 676 -5.87 20.16 -20.49
N SER A 677 -5.88 20.47 -21.79
CA SER A 677 -5.08 21.54 -22.39
C SER A 677 -5.90 22.82 -22.54
N ILE A 678 -7.16 22.68 -22.95
CA ILE A 678 -8.11 23.78 -23.09
C ILE A 678 -9.45 23.30 -22.54
N VAL A 679 -10.03 24.06 -21.63
CA VAL A 679 -11.37 23.81 -21.09
C VAL A 679 -12.26 25.01 -21.48
N THR A 680 -13.39 24.74 -22.10
CA THR A 680 -14.36 25.78 -22.51
C THR A 680 -15.70 25.53 -21.83
N ASN A 681 -16.16 26.50 -21.06
CA ASN A 681 -17.41 26.47 -20.32
C ASN A 681 -18.49 27.30 -21.01
N TYR A 682 -19.70 26.73 -21.07
CA TYR A 682 -20.85 27.30 -21.76
C TYR A 682 -22.02 27.51 -20.81
N ASP A 683 -22.82 28.55 -21.08
CA ASP A 683 -24.06 28.86 -20.38
C ASP A 683 -25.24 28.00 -20.88
N VAL A 684 -26.43 28.18 -20.29
CA VAL A 684 -27.66 27.45 -20.67
C VAL A 684 -28.16 27.74 -22.09
N LYS A 685 -27.69 28.81 -22.74
CA LYS A 685 -27.97 29.10 -24.16
C LYS A 685 -26.96 28.44 -25.08
N ASN A 686 -26.02 27.68 -24.51
CA ASN A 686 -24.92 27.03 -25.20
C ASN A 686 -23.90 28.02 -25.80
N GLU A 687 -23.81 29.22 -25.22
CA GLU A 687 -22.84 30.25 -25.56
C GLU A 687 -21.66 30.19 -24.58
N ILE A 688 -20.44 30.52 -25.02
CA ILE A 688 -19.28 30.53 -24.12
C ILE A 688 -19.51 31.59 -23.04
N ILE A 689 -19.32 31.22 -21.77
CA ILE A 689 -19.53 32.11 -20.62
C ILE A 689 -18.70 33.39 -20.80
N ALA A 690 -19.40 34.53 -20.75
CA ALA A 690 -18.77 35.84 -20.90
C ALA A 690 -17.82 36.12 -19.72
N GLY A 691 -16.72 36.82 -19.99
CA GLY A 691 -15.80 37.28 -18.94
C GLY A 691 -14.77 36.25 -18.43
N GLY A 692 -14.84 34.98 -18.87
CA GLY A 692 -13.82 33.99 -18.49
C GLY A 692 -14.10 32.54 -18.88
N GLY A 693 -14.92 32.28 -19.90
CA GLY A 693 -15.36 30.92 -20.26
C GLY A 693 -14.32 30.00 -20.90
N ILE A 694 -13.07 30.42 -21.11
CA ILE A 694 -12.01 29.56 -21.70
C ILE A 694 -10.79 29.53 -20.75
N LEU A 695 -10.42 28.34 -20.29
CA LEU A 695 -9.22 28.08 -19.50
C LEU A 695 -8.19 27.37 -20.38
N LYS A 696 -6.91 27.76 -20.28
CA LYS A 696 -5.80 27.08 -20.97
C LYS A 696 -4.72 26.69 -19.98
N TYR A 697 -4.29 25.43 -20.08
CA TYR A 697 -3.27 24.83 -19.26
C TYR A 697 -2.01 24.59 -20.10
N THR A 698 -0.86 25.01 -19.58
CA THR A 698 0.44 24.83 -20.22
C THR A 698 1.28 23.86 -19.43
N TYR A 699 1.88 22.88 -20.09
CA TYR A 699 2.69 21.84 -19.46
C TYR A 699 4.13 21.88 -19.96
N ASN A 700 5.08 21.54 -19.10
CA ASN A 700 6.46 21.30 -19.51
C ASN A 700 6.56 20.01 -20.37
N PRO A 701 7.72 19.72 -21.00
CA PRO A 701 7.89 18.49 -21.78
C PRO A 701 7.71 17.18 -21.01
N ARG A 702 7.71 17.23 -19.67
CA ARG A 702 7.46 16.11 -18.74
C ARG A 702 5.98 15.97 -18.33
N GLY A 703 5.08 16.81 -18.85
CA GLY A 703 3.65 16.76 -18.51
C GLY A 703 3.31 17.36 -17.14
N ILE A 704 4.22 18.11 -16.53
CA ILE A 704 3.96 18.89 -15.30
C ILE A 704 3.35 20.24 -15.68
N LEU A 705 2.30 20.65 -14.95
CA LEU A 705 1.60 21.91 -15.19
C LEU A 705 2.49 23.09 -14.79
N ILE A 706 2.73 24.02 -15.72
CA ILE A 706 3.58 25.20 -15.50
C ILE A 706 2.84 26.52 -15.62
N ALA A 707 1.66 26.55 -16.23
CA ALA A 707 0.83 27.74 -16.22
C ALA A 707 -0.65 27.45 -16.49
N GLU A 708 -1.51 28.34 -15.97
CA GLU A 708 -2.93 28.42 -16.25
C GLU A 708 -3.28 29.84 -16.72
N SER A 709 -4.21 29.97 -17.65
CA SER A 709 -4.64 31.29 -18.16
C SER A 709 -6.09 31.34 -18.59
N VAL A 710 -6.73 32.50 -18.43
CA VAL A 710 -8.18 32.70 -18.63
C VAL A 710 -8.47 33.63 -19.80
N TYR A 711 -9.37 33.22 -20.69
CA TYR A 711 -9.75 33.95 -21.91
C TYR A 711 -11.27 34.11 -22.00
N ASN A 712 -11.70 35.17 -22.69
CA ASN A 712 -13.11 35.39 -23.00
C ASN A 712 -13.56 34.57 -24.23
N GLN A 713 -14.83 34.70 -24.60
CA GLN A 713 -15.43 34.04 -25.76
C GLN A 713 -14.78 34.39 -27.11
N ASN A 714 -14.06 35.51 -27.18
CA ASN A 714 -13.29 35.93 -28.37
C ASN A 714 -11.83 35.47 -28.32
N ASN A 715 -11.49 34.57 -27.38
CA ASN A 715 -10.13 34.06 -27.14
C ASN A 715 -9.12 35.17 -26.78
N GLN A 716 -9.58 36.25 -26.15
CA GLN A 716 -8.74 37.35 -25.68
C GLN A 716 -8.46 37.21 -24.17
N PRO A 717 -7.23 37.53 -23.70
CA PRO A 717 -6.89 37.55 -22.28
C PRO A 717 -7.87 38.37 -21.44
N VAL A 718 -8.41 37.78 -20.38
CA VAL A 718 -9.22 38.46 -19.37
C VAL A 718 -8.69 38.17 -17.98
N LEU A 719 -9.12 38.98 -17.01
CA LEU A 719 -8.81 38.75 -15.60
C LEU A 719 -9.92 37.86 -15.03
N ASN A 720 -9.53 36.87 -14.23
CA ASN A 720 -10.46 36.12 -13.41
C ASN A 720 -10.87 36.92 -12.16
N ASP A 721 -11.62 36.28 -11.26
CA ASP A 721 -12.13 36.89 -10.03
C ASP A 721 -11.01 37.30 -9.05
N PHE A 722 -9.81 36.73 -9.17
CA PHE A 722 -8.63 37.15 -8.41
C PHE A 722 -7.91 38.37 -9.03
N GLY A 723 -8.42 38.93 -10.13
CA GLY A 723 -7.81 40.05 -10.84
C GLY A 723 -6.59 39.67 -11.68
N VAL A 724 -6.43 38.39 -12.02
CA VAL A 724 -5.26 37.85 -12.73
C VAL A 724 -5.67 37.13 -14.01
N HIS A 725 -4.85 37.26 -15.06
CA HIS A 725 -5.08 36.55 -16.31
C HIS A 725 -4.43 35.17 -16.30
N LYS A 726 -3.21 35.09 -15.75
CA LYS A 726 -2.35 33.93 -15.87
C LYS A 726 -1.57 33.67 -14.58
N THR A 727 -1.55 32.42 -14.16
CA THR A 727 -0.75 31.92 -13.04
C THR A 727 0.36 31.06 -13.60
N VAL A 728 1.61 31.33 -13.24
CA VAL A 728 2.76 30.50 -13.61
C VAL A 728 3.29 29.82 -12.37
N TYR A 729 3.44 28.50 -12.43
CA TYR A 729 3.90 27.66 -11.33
C TYR A 729 5.42 27.49 -11.39
N ASN A 730 6.07 27.88 -10.31
CA ASN A 730 7.51 27.77 -10.14
C ASN A 730 7.85 26.38 -9.64
N HIS A 731 8.91 25.79 -10.19
CA HIS A 731 9.41 24.48 -9.78
C HIS A 731 10.93 24.54 -9.64
N ASP A 732 11.50 23.67 -8.81
CA ASP A 732 12.94 23.52 -8.74
C ASP A 732 13.49 22.69 -9.94
N SER A 733 14.80 22.47 -9.98
CA SER A 733 15.41 21.57 -10.97
C SER A 733 14.85 20.14 -10.92
N TYR A 734 14.17 19.81 -9.83
CA TYR A 734 13.55 18.53 -9.56
C TYR A 734 12.04 18.49 -9.86
N ASP A 735 11.49 19.50 -10.55
CA ASP A 735 10.04 19.61 -10.81
C ASP A 735 9.17 19.58 -9.55
N ARG A 736 9.73 19.85 -8.37
CA ARG A 736 8.96 20.03 -7.14
C ARG A 736 8.41 21.44 -7.11
N TYR A 737 7.15 21.57 -6.73
CA TYR A 737 6.45 22.85 -6.65
C TYR A 737 7.10 23.80 -5.63
N LEU A 738 7.42 25.03 -6.06
CA LEU A 738 8.04 26.09 -5.26
C LEU A 738 7.16 27.35 -5.14
N GLY A 739 5.88 27.25 -5.48
CA GLY A 739 4.94 28.38 -5.47
C GLY A 739 4.55 28.87 -6.86
N TYR A 740 4.05 30.10 -6.96
CA TYR A 740 3.48 30.65 -8.20
C TYR A 740 3.77 32.13 -8.40
N THR A 741 3.49 32.65 -9.59
CA THR A 741 3.49 34.07 -9.91
C THR A 741 2.33 34.44 -10.83
N TYR A 742 1.69 35.57 -10.53
CA TYR A 742 0.55 36.12 -11.24
C TYR A 742 0.95 37.11 -12.32
N TYR A 743 0.23 37.03 -13.44
CA TYR A 743 0.42 37.85 -14.62
C TYR A 743 -0.90 38.43 -15.13
N GLY A 744 -0.81 39.66 -15.64
CA GLY A 744 -1.90 40.40 -16.27
C GLY A 744 -2.08 40.03 -17.74
N LYS A 745 -2.91 40.81 -18.44
CA LYS A 745 -3.30 40.54 -19.83
C LYS A 745 -2.17 40.72 -20.84
N ASN A 746 -1.09 41.40 -20.46
CA ASN A 746 0.07 41.71 -21.31
C ASN A 746 1.32 40.93 -20.85
N ASP A 747 1.15 39.80 -20.15
CA ASP A 747 2.23 39.02 -19.53
C ASP A 747 3.12 39.83 -18.56
N GLU A 748 2.57 40.92 -18.00
CA GLU A 748 3.21 41.72 -16.95
C GLU A 748 2.88 41.14 -15.57
N ARG A 749 3.83 41.21 -14.62
CA ARG A 749 3.57 40.81 -13.23
C ARG A 749 2.53 41.75 -12.62
N VAL A 750 1.47 41.22 -12.03
CA VAL A 750 0.41 42.01 -11.39
C VAL A 750 0.13 41.52 -9.98
N ASN A 751 -0.34 42.41 -9.11
CA ASN A 751 -0.92 41.99 -7.84
C ASN A 751 -2.33 41.47 -8.10
N SER A 752 -2.72 40.40 -7.40
CA SER A 752 -4.12 40.00 -7.26
C SER A 752 -4.92 41.08 -6.52
N ILE A 753 -6.24 40.89 -6.45
CA ILE A 753 -7.12 41.73 -5.63
C ILE A 753 -6.74 41.68 -4.13
N GLU A 754 -6.04 40.64 -3.70
CA GLU A 754 -5.54 40.46 -2.33
C GLU A 754 -4.18 41.16 -2.09
N GLY A 755 -3.59 41.80 -3.11
CA GLY A 755 -2.46 42.73 -2.94
C GLY A 755 -1.06 42.15 -3.16
N TYR A 756 -0.91 40.86 -3.48
CA TYR A 756 0.37 40.21 -3.78
C TYR A 756 0.42 39.63 -5.19
N ALA A 757 1.61 39.39 -5.72
CA ALA A 757 1.83 38.87 -7.08
C ALA A 757 2.46 37.48 -7.12
N SER A 758 3.00 36.99 -6.02
CA SER A 758 3.60 35.66 -5.97
C SER A 758 3.73 35.14 -4.56
N MET A 759 3.62 33.82 -4.44
CA MET A 759 4.02 33.04 -3.28
C MET A 759 5.25 32.20 -3.68
N GLN A 760 6.29 32.17 -2.85
CA GLN A 760 7.51 31.38 -3.06
C GLN A 760 7.75 30.48 -1.86
N MET A 761 8.09 29.21 -2.10
CA MET A 761 8.31 28.19 -1.07
C MET A 761 9.75 27.74 -1.01
N GLU A 762 10.20 27.36 0.18
CA GLU A 762 11.44 26.63 0.43
C GLU A 762 11.13 25.26 1.02
N LEU A 763 11.79 24.20 0.53
CA LEU A 763 11.59 22.83 0.97
C LEU A 763 12.82 22.32 1.74
N ASN A 764 12.61 21.44 2.74
CA ASN A 764 13.69 20.72 3.41
C ASN A 764 14.22 19.57 2.54
N ALA A 765 15.24 18.87 3.04
CA ALA A 765 15.85 17.75 2.33
C ALA A 765 14.91 16.55 2.09
N SER A 766 13.87 16.39 2.91
CA SER A 766 12.81 15.39 2.75
C SER A 766 11.68 15.87 1.80
N GLY A 767 11.72 17.12 1.32
CA GLY A 767 10.70 17.68 0.43
C GLY A 767 9.53 18.38 1.12
N PHE A 768 9.53 18.50 2.46
CA PHE A 768 8.49 19.22 3.20
C PHE A 768 8.74 20.73 3.26
N VAL A 769 7.68 21.53 3.37
CA VAL A 769 7.74 23.00 3.32
C VAL A 769 8.39 23.60 4.56
N LEU A 770 9.58 24.18 4.41
CA LEU A 770 10.23 24.96 5.48
C LEU A 770 9.57 26.32 5.67
N ASN A 771 9.29 27.02 4.58
CA ASN A 771 8.60 28.30 4.64
C ASN A 771 7.95 28.64 3.30
N TYR A 772 7.05 29.60 3.33
CA TYR A 772 6.61 30.32 2.14
C TYR A 772 6.51 31.82 2.40
N THR A 773 6.68 32.61 1.33
CA THR A 773 6.80 34.07 1.37
C THR A 773 6.02 34.75 0.25
N TYR A 774 5.44 35.92 0.54
CA TYR A 774 4.64 36.69 -0.43
C TYR A 774 5.34 37.96 -0.92
N PHE A 775 5.25 38.22 -2.22
CA PHE A 775 5.84 39.40 -2.86
C PHE A 775 4.88 40.12 -3.80
N ASP A 776 5.00 41.44 -3.90
CA ASP A 776 4.28 42.26 -4.88
C ASP A 776 4.84 42.11 -6.30
N LYS A 777 4.22 42.81 -7.24
CA LYS A 777 4.63 42.87 -8.64
C LYS A 777 6.06 43.35 -8.87
N ASN A 778 6.64 44.09 -7.91
CA ASN A 778 8.02 44.59 -7.93
C ASN A 778 8.99 43.71 -7.14
N LYS A 779 8.57 42.51 -6.71
CA LYS A 779 9.34 41.58 -5.86
C LYS A 779 9.66 42.15 -4.46
N LYS A 780 8.90 43.12 -3.99
CA LYS A 780 8.97 43.62 -2.61
C LYS A 780 8.09 42.78 -1.69
N ARG A 781 8.52 42.62 -0.45
CA ARG A 781 7.76 41.89 0.59
C ARG A 781 6.43 42.57 0.84
N VAL A 782 5.36 41.79 0.86
CA VAL A 782 4.00 42.23 1.20
C VAL A 782 3.33 41.17 2.08
N LEU A 783 2.21 41.55 2.68
CA LEU A 783 1.33 40.61 3.36
C LEU A 783 0.54 39.82 2.31
N GLY A 784 0.39 38.52 2.54
CA GLY A 784 -0.45 37.62 1.76
C GLY A 784 -1.90 37.60 2.26
N PRO A 785 -2.71 36.63 1.79
CA PRO A 785 -4.14 36.57 2.09
C PRO A 785 -4.44 36.33 3.57
N GLU A 786 -3.57 35.61 4.28
CA GLU A 786 -3.71 35.31 5.71
C GLU A 786 -3.11 36.40 6.63
N GLY A 787 -2.73 37.56 6.08
CA GLY A 787 -2.31 38.73 6.86
C GLY A 787 -0.84 38.78 7.27
N PHE A 788 -0.01 37.81 6.86
CA PHE A 788 1.43 37.79 7.11
C PHE A 788 2.26 37.74 5.81
N HIS A 789 3.55 38.07 5.88
CA HIS A 789 4.47 38.00 4.74
C HIS A 789 5.12 36.62 4.58
N LYS A 790 5.48 35.97 5.69
CA LYS A 790 6.17 34.66 5.71
C LYS A 790 5.51 33.74 6.75
N MET A 791 5.33 32.47 6.41
CA MET A 791 5.10 31.39 7.38
C MET A 791 6.34 30.49 7.40
N GLU A 792 6.76 30.00 8.56
CA GLU A 792 7.91 29.11 8.72
C GLU A 792 7.58 27.92 9.63
N ASN A 793 7.89 26.71 9.17
CA ASN A 793 7.69 25.46 9.88
C ASN A 793 9.01 24.95 10.46
N PHE A 794 8.96 24.46 11.69
CA PHE A 794 10.07 23.80 12.36
C PHE A 794 9.72 22.33 12.59
N TYR A 795 10.66 21.45 12.23
CA TYR A 795 10.44 20.00 12.19
C TYR A 795 11.27 19.26 13.25
N ASN A 796 10.73 18.17 13.78
CA ASN A 796 11.50 17.22 14.61
C ASN A 796 12.28 16.20 13.75
N THR A 797 12.85 15.17 14.39
CA THR A 797 13.64 14.13 13.70
C THR A 797 12.81 13.16 12.86
N MET A 798 11.50 13.06 13.07
CA MET A 798 10.55 12.26 12.28
C MET A 798 9.94 13.03 11.11
N ASP A 799 10.38 14.27 10.91
CA ASP A 799 9.84 15.25 9.95
C ASP A 799 8.39 15.67 10.26
N GLU A 800 8.02 15.68 11.55
CA GLU A 800 6.77 16.27 12.03
C GLU A 800 6.94 17.75 12.40
N VAL A 801 5.96 18.58 12.07
CA VAL A 801 5.93 20.01 12.46
C VAL A 801 5.74 20.13 13.99
N VAL A 802 6.69 20.80 14.66
CA VAL A 802 6.62 21.10 16.10
C VAL A 802 6.39 22.57 16.39
N ARG A 803 6.54 23.44 15.38
CA ARG A 803 6.21 24.86 15.49
C ARG A 803 5.93 25.45 14.12
N THR A 804 4.99 26.39 14.04
CA THR A 804 4.71 27.20 12.86
C THR A 804 4.62 28.67 13.26
N SER A 805 5.46 29.52 12.67
CA SER A 805 5.54 30.94 13.03
C SER A 805 5.26 31.83 11.81
N THR A 806 4.53 32.93 12.03
CA THR A 806 4.18 33.92 11.01
C THR A 806 4.92 35.24 11.21
N TYR A 807 5.39 35.84 10.12
CA TYR A 807 6.21 37.05 10.15
C TYR A 807 5.70 38.14 9.22
N GLY A 808 5.85 39.39 9.64
CA GLY A 808 5.54 40.57 8.87
C GLY A 808 6.60 40.90 7.80
N THR A 809 6.36 41.98 7.06
CA THR A 809 7.28 42.44 5.99
C THR A 809 8.65 42.89 6.52
N ASP A 810 8.72 43.25 7.81
CA ASP A 810 9.92 43.59 8.56
C ASP A 810 10.68 42.38 9.12
N GLN A 811 10.20 41.15 8.85
CA GLN A 811 10.74 39.88 9.34
C GLN A 811 10.64 39.67 10.85
N LYS A 812 9.75 40.41 11.53
CA LYS A 812 9.40 40.13 12.92
C LYS A 812 8.14 39.29 13.01
N LEU A 813 7.97 38.60 14.13
CA LEU A 813 6.72 37.87 14.41
C LEU A 813 5.53 38.81 14.25
N MET A 814 4.46 38.29 13.65
CA MET A 814 3.26 39.05 13.38
C MET A 814 2.05 38.14 13.56
N ASN A 815 1.07 38.64 14.30
CA ASN A 815 -0.21 37.98 14.47
C ASN A 815 -0.93 37.84 13.13
N ASN A 816 -1.48 36.66 12.87
CA ASN A 816 -2.42 36.42 11.79
C ASN A 816 -3.81 37.00 12.14
N ALA A 817 -4.82 36.69 11.31
CA ALA A 817 -6.19 37.15 11.50
C ALA A 817 -6.84 36.71 12.83
N GLU A 818 -6.37 35.61 13.43
CA GLU A 818 -6.84 35.09 14.72
C GLU A 818 -6.12 35.72 15.92
N GLY A 819 -5.11 36.56 15.69
CA GLY A 819 -4.29 37.13 16.77
C GLY A 819 -3.06 36.28 17.12
N ILE A 820 -2.78 35.20 16.39
CA ILE A 820 -1.71 34.24 16.68
C ILE A 820 -0.51 34.49 15.78
N ALA A 821 0.69 34.59 16.35
CA ALA A 821 1.94 34.68 15.59
C ALA A 821 2.72 33.37 15.56
N ASP A 822 2.45 32.47 16.51
CA ASP A 822 3.26 31.28 16.71
C ASP A 822 2.46 30.11 17.30
N TYR A 823 2.40 29.03 16.54
CA TYR A 823 1.76 27.77 16.90
C TYR A 823 2.84 26.81 17.38
N VAL A 824 2.74 26.30 18.61
CA VAL A 824 3.68 25.33 19.18
C VAL A 824 2.98 24.00 19.41
N TYR A 825 3.50 22.95 18.76
CA TYR A 825 2.97 21.59 18.86
C TYR A 825 3.88 20.73 19.72
N ARG A 826 3.35 20.22 20.83
CA ARG A 826 3.99 19.13 21.56
C ARG A 826 3.48 17.82 20.98
N LYS A 827 4.38 16.92 20.59
CA LYS A 827 4.05 15.60 20.02
C LYS A 827 4.54 14.45 20.91
N ASP A 828 3.86 13.33 20.85
CA ASP A 828 4.30 12.06 21.45
C ASP A 828 5.35 11.34 20.55
N THR A 829 5.81 10.16 20.97
CA THR A 829 6.82 9.38 20.23
C THR A 829 6.30 8.85 18.89
N SER A 830 4.98 8.72 18.75
CA SER A 830 4.29 8.36 17.51
C SER A 830 4.06 9.55 16.58
N GLY A 831 4.46 10.76 16.97
CA GLY A 831 4.27 11.98 16.19
C GLY A 831 2.85 12.55 16.24
N ARG A 832 1.95 11.99 17.06
CA ARG A 832 0.65 12.60 17.32
C ARG A 832 0.86 13.84 18.15
N THR A 833 0.14 14.91 17.82
CA THR A 833 0.10 16.09 18.69
C THR A 833 -0.44 15.65 20.05
N ILE A 834 -0.10 16.29 21.16
CA ILE A 834 -0.71 16.05 22.49
C ILE A 834 -1.00 17.39 23.19
N ARG A 835 -0.41 18.47 22.68
CA ARG A 835 -0.71 19.84 23.08
C ARG A 835 -0.49 20.78 21.91
N ILE A 836 -1.38 21.74 21.74
CA ILE A 836 -1.19 22.90 20.89
C ILE A 836 -1.22 24.13 21.81
N SER A 837 -0.26 25.04 21.64
CA SER A 837 -0.20 26.30 22.37
C SER A 837 -0.03 27.45 21.38
N PHE A 838 -0.77 28.54 21.56
CA PHE A 838 -0.72 29.70 20.67
C PHE A 838 -0.06 30.91 21.35
N TYR A 839 0.84 31.58 20.65
CA TYR A 839 1.50 32.79 21.16
C TYR A 839 1.33 33.96 20.20
N ASP A 840 1.17 35.15 20.77
CA ASP A 840 1.17 36.41 20.03
C ASP A 840 2.59 36.83 19.60
N ALA A 841 2.69 37.93 18.86
CA ALA A 841 3.95 38.46 18.35
C ALA A 841 4.93 38.92 19.46
N ASP A 842 4.43 39.18 20.67
CA ASP A 842 5.21 39.53 21.85
C ASP A 842 5.59 38.28 22.67
N SER A 843 5.29 37.08 22.16
CA SER A 843 5.52 35.77 22.79
C SER A 843 4.69 35.53 24.06
N ASN A 844 3.56 36.22 24.23
CA ASN A 844 2.59 35.91 25.27
C ASN A 844 1.59 34.87 24.77
N LEU A 845 1.09 34.05 25.68
CA LEU A 845 0.01 33.11 25.40
C LEU A 845 -1.25 33.88 24.96
N THR A 846 -1.84 33.51 23.83
CA THR A 846 -3.01 34.20 23.25
C THR A 846 -4.11 33.22 22.87
N GLU A 847 -5.35 33.68 22.82
CA GLU A 847 -6.53 32.89 22.46
C GLU A 847 -6.80 32.97 20.95
N ASP A 848 -7.34 31.88 20.39
CA ASP A 848 -7.89 31.83 19.04
C ASP A 848 -9.32 32.41 18.98
N SER A 849 -9.99 32.27 17.82
CA SER A 849 -11.37 32.74 17.64
C SER A 849 -12.40 32.05 18.55
N SER A 850 -12.06 30.91 19.14
CA SER A 850 -12.91 30.16 20.08
C SER A 850 -12.62 30.54 21.54
N GLY A 851 -11.73 31.50 21.79
CA GLY A 851 -11.32 31.89 23.14
C GLY A 851 -10.35 30.89 23.79
N ILE A 852 -9.71 30.02 23.00
CA ILE A 852 -8.82 28.97 23.50
C ILE A 852 -7.38 29.31 23.15
N ALA A 853 -6.50 29.24 24.14
CA ALA A 853 -5.06 29.43 23.96
C ALA A 853 -4.28 28.11 23.90
N GLU A 854 -4.83 27.06 24.53
CA GLU A 854 -4.19 25.75 24.55
C GLU A 854 -5.21 24.61 24.43
N TYR A 855 -4.90 23.67 23.54
CA TYR A 855 -5.61 22.41 23.39
C TYR A 855 -4.75 21.27 23.93
N PHE A 856 -5.31 20.42 24.77
CA PHE A 856 -4.64 19.24 25.31
C PHE A 856 -5.40 17.99 24.87
N TYR A 857 -4.66 17.01 24.38
CA TYR A 857 -5.26 15.79 23.89
C TYR A 857 -4.68 14.58 24.60
N THR A 858 -5.55 13.65 24.93
CA THR A 858 -5.20 12.40 25.59
C THR A 858 -5.38 11.25 24.60
N PRO A 859 -4.30 10.53 24.26
CA PRO A 859 -4.40 9.26 23.58
C PRO A 859 -5.25 8.29 24.39
N SER A 860 -6.26 7.66 23.77
CA SER A 860 -6.90 6.49 24.35
C SER A 860 -6.10 5.24 24.03
N LEU A 861 -6.35 4.20 24.83
CA LEU A 861 -5.69 2.90 24.70
C LEU A 861 -5.97 2.23 23.35
N ASN A 862 -7.11 2.56 22.71
CA ASN A 862 -7.57 1.92 21.49
C ASN A 862 -7.08 2.59 20.18
N GLY A 863 -6.18 3.58 20.28
CA GLY A 863 -5.63 4.32 19.14
C GLY A 863 -6.36 5.63 18.83
N LEU A 864 -7.54 5.86 19.41
CA LEU A 864 -8.27 7.11 19.29
C LEU A 864 -7.58 8.24 20.08
N TYR A 865 -7.94 9.46 19.73
CA TYR A 865 -7.26 10.67 20.15
C TYR A 865 -8.30 11.74 20.43
N TYR A 866 -8.45 12.11 21.70
CA TYR A 866 -9.55 12.97 22.14
C TYR A 866 -9.03 14.26 22.75
N LEU A 867 -9.80 15.33 22.56
CA LEU A 867 -9.60 16.57 23.27
C LEU A 867 -9.92 16.36 24.75
N GLU A 868 -8.90 16.41 25.61
CA GLU A 868 -9.02 16.21 27.06
C GLU A 868 -9.50 17.47 27.76
N LYS A 869 -8.88 18.60 27.41
CA LYS A 869 -9.17 19.91 28.02
C LYS A 869 -8.69 21.04 27.13
N GLN A 870 -9.29 22.20 27.36
CA GLN A 870 -8.93 23.46 26.72
C GLN A 870 -8.62 24.50 27.78
N ARG A 871 -7.70 25.43 27.50
CA ARG A 871 -7.41 26.55 28.40
C ARG A 871 -7.38 27.88 27.67
N ASN A 872 -7.87 28.92 28.33
CA ASN A 872 -7.77 30.30 27.88
C ASN A 872 -6.36 30.87 28.18
N ALA A 873 -6.08 32.12 27.78
CA ALA A 873 -4.76 32.74 27.97
C ALA A 873 -4.39 32.98 29.45
N LYS A 874 -5.37 32.95 30.37
CA LYS A 874 -5.14 33.02 31.82
C LYS A 874 -4.81 31.65 32.44
N GLY A 875 -4.89 30.58 31.65
CA GLY A 875 -4.71 29.20 32.10
C GLY A 875 -5.94 28.60 32.79
N GLU A 876 -7.09 29.27 32.72
CA GLU A 876 -8.37 28.76 33.21
C GLU A 876 -8.91 27.72 32.21
N GLU A 877 -9.51 26.65 32.72
CA GLU A 877 -10.10 25.60 31.89
C GLU A 877 -11.41 26.12 31.26
N VAL A 878 -11.55 25.92 29.96
CA VAL A 878 -12.77 26.27 29.21
C VAL A 878 -13.55 24.98 28.96
N ALA A 879 -14.87 25.04 29.16
CA ALA A 879 -15.73 23.89 28.96
C ALA A 879 -15.69 23.45 27.49
N ILE A 880 -15.51 22.15 27.27
CA ILE A 880 -15.66 21.55 25.95
C ILE A 880 -17.15 21.53 25.65
N GLU A 881 -17.60 22.27 24.63
CA GLU A 881 -18.96 22.14 24.13
C GLU A 881 -19.09 20.77 23.48
N THR A 882 -19.57 19.78 24.23
CA THR A 882 -20.13 18.57 23.64
C THR A 882 -21.46 18.97 23.05
N GLU A 883 -21.62 18.93 21.72
CA GLU A 883 -22.94 18.83 21.13
C GLU A 883 -23.59 17.57 21.70
N THR A 884 -24.40 17.76 22.74
CA THR A 884 -25.34 16.76 23.19
C THR A 884 -26.38 16.66 22.09
N GLU A 885 -26.26 15.64 21.23
CA GLU A 885 -27.43 15.13 20.52
C GLU A 885 -28.46 14.77 21.59
N GLU A 886 -29.50 15.58 21.69
CA GLU A 886 -30.75 15.18 22.34
C GLU A 886 -31.28 13.95 21.59
N ALA A 887 -30.89 12.77 22.06
CA ALA A 887 -31.63 11.55 21.78
C ALA A 887 -33.03 11.76 22.39
N THR A 888 -33.98 12.17 21.54
CA THR A 888 -35.40 12.15 21.87
C THR A 888 -35.79 10.69 22.13
N GLU A 889 -35.81 10.31 23.41
CA GLU A 889 -36.71 9.29 23.94
C GLU A 889 -38.15 9.74 23.65
N ASP A 890 -38.67 9.45 22.45
CA ASP A 890 -40.10 9.37 22.18
C ASP A 890 -40.35 8.72 20.79
N ALA A 891 -40.34 7.38 20.75
CA ALA A 891 -41.33 6.55 20.05
C ALA A 891 -40.89 5.07 20.06
N ILE A 892 -41.57 4.27 20.89
CA ILE A 892 -41.60 2.80 20.92
C ILE A 892 -42.22 2.24 19.64
#